data_AF-A0A9E0DHC2-F1
#
_entry.id   AF-A0A9E0DHC2-F1
#
_cell.length_a   1.000
_cell.length_b   1.000
_cell.length_c   1.000
_cell.angle_alpha   90.00
_cell.angle_beta   90.00
_cell.angle_gamma   90.00
#
_symmetry.space_group_name_H-M   'P 1'
#
loop_
_entity.id
_entity.type
_entity.pdbx_description
1 polymer ?
#
loop_
_entity_poly.entity_id
_entity_poly.type
_entity_poly.pdbx_seq_one_letter_code
_entity_poly.pdbx_strand_id
1 'polypeptide(L)'
;MNFIQAVRPRRLWVVALLVTTLLALLWSRTSAAPLPAQPAQAATADWLIMVYLDADDNSLEEDMLIDMQEMEVVGSSENVHIVVQVDRFVGAYDGMEDFTSARRYYVTQDDDPTEIGSEMVEDLGEVTMGDGGTLEEFIVWAVENYPAQKTMLIMSDHGMGWPGGFGDPDPDVLGADDILMREWFDQDSMWLMEIDRTLASSLKAAGLKQFDVVGFDACLMAQLEVFTALAPYAKYAVASEETEPGVGWAYAAWMTELTENPTWTGADLSKSIVRTYIDDDLRPYWDADFRGEMEPEQLAPVLFNDATLTAVDLSAIPALNTALDGFTAALTGIDQNGVAKARTYAQAYESVFGEEGEDGSKWPSPYIDLGHFAQLVMKGNSDASLQTAGKALQAALKKAVILERHGVGRKGSQGIAIYFPVKSMVQTEDNLGYTTVAARFTETTQWDEFLGFHASGGVTQSFNKPKADPVAVAREALSEELLEEDIDYLFELIAQLIDEEYTPEEMIPILVDEVGYPQEVADYMLENGLLAPSPASRSASTARAFAKPVKVGPIKLSAELAEPDAPVNISTEITGDRLAYVYSFIGRFLPKDDVLIIEDQDYIFADESQDVGGVTVPVWPADGFIVDFDWEPTVYAISDG
;
A
#
# COMPACT_ATOMS: atom_id res chain seq x y z
N MET A 1 5.90 -32.88 73.57
CA MET A 1 5.07 -33.28 74.73
C MET A 1 3.94 -32.27 74.89
N ASN A 2 2.71 -32.79 74.82
CA ASN A 2 1.39 -32.31 75.24
C ASN A 2 1.23 -30.89 75.84
N PHE A 3 0.33 -30.02 75.36
CA PHE A 3 -1.16 -30.02 75.38
C PHE A 3 -1.79 -29.53 76.72
N ILE A 4 -2.69 -28.55 76.56
CA ILE A 4 -4.00 -28.31 77.25
C ILE A 4 -4.10 -27.36 78.47
N GLN A 5 -4.68 -26.19 78.15
CA GLN A 5 -5.89 -25.51 78.68
C GLN A 5 -6.12 -25.33 80.20
N ALA A 6 -6.57 -24.12 80.57
CA ALA A 6 -7.95 -23.91 81.05
C ALA A 6 -8.35 -22.41 81.02
N VAL A 7 -9.63 -22.20 80.75
CA VAL A 7 -10.38 -20.99 80.39
C VAL A 7 -11.04 -20.34 81.63
N ARG A 8 -11.30 -19.01 81.63
CA ARG A 8 -12.61 -18.36 81.95
C ARG A 8 -12.57 -16.80 82.02
N PRO A 9 -13.72 -16.08 81.94
CA PRO A 9 -13.93 -15.09 80.87
C PRO A 9 -14.49 -13.70 81.29
N ARG A 10 -14.72 -12.87 80.25
CA ARG A 10 -15.72 -11.79 80.05
C ARG A 10 -15.44 -10.33 80.50
N ARG A 11 -15.23 -9.51 79.45
CA ARG A 11 -15.89 -8.26 79.03
C ARG A 11 -15.31 -6.87 79.43
N LEU A 12 -15.11 -6.08 78.35
CA LEU A 12 -15.11 -4.60 78.19
C LEU A 12 -13.84 -3.88 78.69
N TRP A 13 -13.11 -3.03 77.95
CA TRP A 13 -13.45 -1.98 76.99
C TRP A 13 -12.26 -1.63 76.06
N VAL A 14 -12.58 -1.16 74.84
CA VAL A 14 -11.90 -0.12 74.01
C VAL A 14 -10.60 -0.49 73.27
N VAL A 15 -10.75 -0.78 71.98
CA VAL A 15 -10.02 -0.06 70.92
C VAL A 15 -11.06 0.36 69.87
N ALA A 16 -11.13 1.67 69.63
CA ALA A 16 -12.03 2.34 68.69
C ALA A 16 -11.18 3.15 67.68
N LEU A 17 -11.78 3.46 66.53
CA LEU A 17 -11.23 4.14 65.33
C LEU A 17 -10.35 3.22 64.46
N LEU A 18 -10.67 2.84 63.21
CA LEU A 18 -11.46 3.45 62.14
C LEU A 18 -12.16 2.35 61.30
N VAL A 19 -13.46 2.13 61.52
CA VAL A 19 -14.36 1.44 60.58
C VAL A 19 -15.66 2.24 60.59
N THR A 20 -15.67 3.40 59.94
CA THR A 20 -16.86 4.23 59.72
C THR A 20 -16.68 5.08 58.46
N THR A 21 -16.67 4.44 57.30
CA THR A 21 -17.03 5.05 56.00
C THR A 21 -17.41 3.95 55.00
N LEU A 22 -18.17 2.96 55.47
CA LEU A 22 -18.67 1.85 54.67
C LEU A 22 -20.07 1.49 55.21
N LEU A 23 -21.03 2.43 55.14
CA LEU A 23 -22.48 2.19 55.38
C LEU A 23 -23.41 3.42 55.21
N ALA A 24 -23.04 4.42 54.39
CA ALA A 24 -23.93 5.52 54.05
C ALA A 24 -23.95 5.77 52.54
N LEU A 25 -24.48 4.81 51.77
CA LEU A 25 -24.93 4.99 50.37
C LEU A 25 -25.88 3.85 49.95
N LEU A 26 -26.63 3.29 50.91
CA LEU A 26 -27.70 2.31 50.67
C LEU A 26 -29.05 2.92 51.06
N TRP A 27 -29.46 3.96 50.33
CA TRP A 27 -30.87 4.31 50.06
C TRP A 27 -30.96 5.58 49.20
N SER A 28 -30.67 5.41 47.91
CA SER A 28 -31.30 6.18 46.83
C SER A 28 -31.61 5.18 45.72
N ARG A 29 -32.78 4.55 45.81
CA ARG A 29 -33.35 3.76 44.73
C ARG A 29 -33.87 4.72 43.66
N THR A 30 -33.01 5.11 42.74
CA THR A 30 -33.42 5.34 41.35
C THR A 30 -33.16 4.03 40.63
N SER A 31 -34.15 3.56 39.87
CA SER A 31 -34.03 2.36 39.05
C SER A 31 -32.89 2.55 38.06
N ALA A 32 -31.72 2.00 38.37
CA ALA A 32 -30.71 1.75 37.36
C ALA A 32 -31.33 0.76 36.38
N ALA A 33 -31.44 1.16 35.11
CA ALA A 33 -31.79 0.24 34.04
C ALA A 33 -30.87 -1.00 34.13
N PRO A 34 -31.38 -2.20 33.80
CA PRO A 34 -30.48 -3.34 33.65
C PRO A 34 -29.36 -2.92 32.69
N LEU A 35 -28.11 -3.25 33.03
CA LEU A 35 -27.04 -3.23 32.05
C LEU A 35 -27.57 -3.94 30.79
N PRO A 36 -27.42 -3.36 29.59
CA PRO A 36 -27.80 -4.06 28.37
C PRO A 36 -27.14 -5.44 28.44
N ALA A 37 -27.94 -6.47 28.17
CA ALA A 37 -27.38 -7.79 27.94
C ALA A 37 -26.24 -7.60 26.95
N GLN A 38 -25.08 -8.21 27.23
CA GLN A 38 -24.04 -8.43 26.23
C GLN A 38 -24.78 -8.83 24.95
N PRO A 39 -24.64 -8.07 23.84
CA PRO A 39 -25.43 -8.37 22.64
C PRO A 39 -25.21 -9.85 22.35
N ALA A 40 -26.32 -10.57 22.13
CA ALA A 40 -26.23 -11.90 21.58
C ALA A 40 -25.24 -11.80 20.43
N GLN A 41 -24.15 -12.58 20.46
CA GLN A 41 -23.11 -12.52 19.44
C GLN A 41 -23.80 -12.45 18.09
N ALA A 42 -23.73 -11.29 17.45
CA ALA A 42 -24.45 -11.04 16.21
C ALA A 42 -24.06 -12.20 15.28
N ALA A 43 -25.06 -12.79 14.61
CA ALA A 43 -24.76 -13.83 13.65
C ALA A 43 -23.74 -13.25 12.66
N THR A 44 -22.58 -13.90 12.52
CA THR A 44 -21.52 -13.47 11.60
C THR A 44 -22.12 -13.43 10.19
N ALA A 45 -22.07 -12.25 9.55
CA ALA A 45 -22.53 -12.07 8.19
C ALA A 45 -21.77 -13.00 7.22
N ASP A 46 -22.32 -13.26 6.04
CA ASP A 46 -21.60 -14.00 5.01
C ASP A 46 -20.46 -13.14 4.43
N TRP A 47 -20.71 -11.84 4.21
CA TRP A 47 -19.75 -10.90 3.63
C TRP A 47 -19.61 -9.60 4.43
N LEU A 48 -18.37 -9.11 4.49
CA LEU A 48 -18.00 -7.72 4.77
C LEU A 48 -17.32 -7.16 3.53
N ILE A 49 -17.89 -6.09 2.99
CA ILE A 49 -17.33 -5.30 1.88
C ILE A 49 -16.81 -3.99 2.48
N MET A 50 -15.51 -3.76 2.35
CA MET A 50 -14.81 -2.55 2.78
C MET A 50 -14.44 -1.76 1.54
N VAL A 51 -14.94 -0.54 1.42
CA VAL A 51 -14.62 0.35 0.30
C VAL A 51 -13.86 1.55 0.83
N TYR A 52 -12.65 1.76 0.31
CA TYR A 52 -11.76 2.85 0.65
C TYR A 52 -11.73 3.82 -0.54
N LEU A 53 -12.44 4.93 -0.39
CA LEU A 53 -12.63 5.96 -1.42
C LEU A 53 -11.74 7.15 -1.10
N ASP A 54 -10.59 7.24 -1.75
CA ASP A 54 -9.70 8.38 -1.62
C ASP A 54 -10.16 9.47 -2.59
N ALA A 55 -11.20 10.22 -2.17
CA ALA A 55 -11.86 11.22 -2.99
C ALA A 55 -11.35 12.64 -2.67
N ASP A 56 -10.22 12.78 -1.95
CA ASP A 56 -9.42 14.01 -1.89
C ASP A 56 -8.63 14.21 -3.22
N ASP A 57 -9.36 14.06 -4.32
CA ASP A 57 -8.89 14.23 -5.68
C ASP A 57 -9.84 15.18 -6.43
N ASN A 58 -9.26 16.21 -7.03
CA ASN A 58 -10.04 17.26 -7.70
C ASN A 58 -10.78 16.82 -8.99
N SER A 59 -10.51 15.60 -9.47
CA SER A 59 -11.03 15.06 -10.72
C SER A 59 -11.97 13.87 -10.53
N LEU A 60 -11.84 13.13 -9.41
CA LEU A 60 -12.61 11.93 -9.10
C LEU A 60 -13.59 12.11 -7.93
N GLU A 61 -13.57 13.24 -7.21
CA GLU A 61 -14.46 13.48 -6.07
C GLU A 61 -15.95 13.23 -6.40
N GLU A 62 -16.46 13.84 -7.48
CA GLU A 62 -17.86 13.66 -7.90
C GLU A 62 -18.15 12.20 -8.30
N ASP A 63 -17.19 11.57 -8.97
CA ASP A 63 -17.32 10.20 -9.49
C ASP A 63 -17.46 9.20 -8.33
N MET A 64 -16.58 9.26 -7.32
CA MET A 64 -16.64 8.36 -6.17
C MET A 64 -17.86 8.58 -5.27
N LEU A 65 -18.36 9.82 -5.18
CA LEU A 65 -19.59 10.10 -4.45
C LEU A 65 -20.82 9.57 -5.18
N ILE A 66 -20.82 9.54 -6.51
CA ILE A 66 -21.85 8.84 -7.28
C ILE A 66 -21.78 7.33 -7.05
N ASP A 67 -20.57 6.75 -6.97
CA ASP A 67 -20.40 5.34 -6.59
C ASP A 67 -20.96 5.05 -5.19
N MET A 68 -20.77 5.96 -4.23
CA MET A 68 -21.40 5.88 -2.91
C MET A 68 -22.94 5.81 -3.03
N GLN A 69 -23.56 6.63 -3.87
CA GLN A 69 -25.01 6.55 -4.13
C GLN A 69 -25.43 5.23 -4.79
N GLU A 70 -24.61 4.68 -5.70
CA GLU A 70 -24.88 3.35 -6.26
C GLU A 70 -24.89 2.26 -5.18
N MET A 71 -23.97 2.33 -4.22
CA MET A 71 -23.94 1.42 -3.07
C MET A 71 -25.17 1.60 -2.18
N GLU A 72 -25.65 2.84 -1.99
CA GLU A 72 -26.86 3.16 -1.20
C GLU A 72 -28.13 2.57 -1.79
N VAL A 73 -28.26 2.44 -3.12
CA VAL A 73 -29.44 1.79 -3.72
C VAL A 73 -29.60 0.33 -3.24
N VAL A 74 -28.50 -0.32 -2.87
CA VAL A 74 -28.50 -1.69 -2.34
C VAL A 74 -28.52 -1.70 -0.81
N GLY A 75 -27.56 -1.00 -0.19
CA GLY A 75 -27.38 -0.94 1.26
C GLY A 75 -26.94 -2.26 1.91
N SER A 76 -26.51 -2.16 3.17
CA SER A 76 -26.17 -3.32 3.99
C SER A 76 -27.38 -4.14 4.43
N SER A 77 -27.18 -5.43 4.69
CA SER A 77 -28.20 -6.38 5.15
C SER A 77 -27.69 -7.23 6.33
N GLU A 78 -28.52 -8.17 6.82
CA GLU A 78 -28.10 -9.13 7.86
C GLU A 78 -26.98 -10.10 7.41
N ASN A 79 -26.82 -10.32 6.09
CA ASN A 79 -25.85 -11.27 5.55
C ASN A 79 -24.67 -10.60 4.83
N VAL A 80 -24.78 -9.31 4.51
CA VAL A 80 -23.77 -8.55 3.78
C VAL A 80 -23.64 -7.18 4.43
N HIS A 81 -22.51 -6.90 5.06
CA HIS A 81 -22.17 -5.56 5.57
C HIS A 81 -21.35 -4.82 4.52
N ILE A 82 -21.69 -3.56 4.27
CA ILE A 82 -20.99 -2.66 3.36
C ILE A 82 -20.59 -1.44 4.19
N VAL A 83 -19.29 -1.17 4.26
CA VAL A 83 -18.74 -0.01 4.96
C VAL A 83 -17.81 0.75 4.05
N VAL A 84 -17.86 2.07 4.16
CA VAL A 84 -17.09 2.99 3.33
C VAL A 84 -16.29 3.91 4.24
N GLN A 85 -15.01 4.10 3.94
CA GLN A 85 -14.24 5.26 4.39
C GLN A 85 -13.99 6.14 3.18
N VAL A 86 -14.41 7.40 3.27
CA VAL A 86 -14.27 8.38 2.19
C VAL A 86 -13.66 9.65 2.75
N ASP A 87 -12.63 10.15 2.07
CA ASP A 87 -12.13 11.52 2.26
C ASP A 87 -12.44 12.37 1.02
N ARG A 88 -12.65 13.67 1.18
CA ARG A 88 -13.20 14.54 0.13
C ARG A 88 -12.34 15.75 -0.14
N PHE A 89 -12.19 16.06 -1.43
CA PHE A 89 -11.42 17.20 -1.88
C PHE A 89 -12.04 18.54 -1.50
N VAL A 90 -11.21 19.49 -1.07
CA VAL A 90 -11.65 20.85 -0.77
C VAL A 90 -11.89 21.64 -2.07
N GLY A 91 -13.14 21.64 -2.54
CA GLY A 91 -13.65 22.61 -3.50
C GLY A 91 -13.65 22.19 -4.98
N ALA A 92 -13.58 20.89 -5.27
CA ALA A 92 -13.79 20.36 -6.61
C ALA A 92 -15.28 20.08 -6.89
N TYR A 93 -16.02 19.56 -5.91
CA TYR A 93 -17.44 19.26 -6.00
C TYR A 93 -18.21 19.72 -4.74
N ASP A 94 -19.35 20.41 -4.90
CA ASP A 94 -20.14 20.94 -3.77
C ASP A 94 -21.44 20.15 -3.48
N GLY A 95 -21.64 19.02 -4.16
CA GLY A 95 -22.79 18.14 -3.99
C GLY A 95 -22.65 17.18 -2.80
N MET A 96 -23.74 16.49 -2.47
CA MET A 96 -23.80 15.39 -1.50
C MET A 96 -23.17 15.70 -0.14
N GLU A 97 -23.51 16.87 0.42
CA GLU A 97 -22.92 17.44 1.65
C GLU A 97 -21.43 17.75 1.49
N ASP A 98 -21.09 18.99 1.10
CA ASP A 98 -19.72 19.54 0.96
C ASP A 98 -18.93 19.54 2.30
N PHE A 99 -18.44 18.37 2.71
CA PHE A 99 -17.56 18.17 3.87
C PHE A 99 -16.11 17.98 3.44
N THR A 100 -15.19 18.28 4.35
CA THR A 100 -13.74 18.32 4.13
C THR A 100 -13.03 17.48 5.19
N SER A 101 -13.48 16.25 5.40
CA SER A 101 -12.87 15.35 6.40
C SER A 101 -13.11 13.91 5.98
N ALA A 102 -12.19 13.02 6.35
CA ALA A 102 -12.45 11.60 6.23
C ALA A 102 -13.57 11.15 7.16
N ARG A 103 -14.50 10.38 6.60
CA ARG A 103 -15.66 9.85 7.32
C ARG A 103 -15.86 8.37 7.03
N ARG A 104 -16.37 7.66 8.04
CA ARG A 104 -16.78 6.26 7.94
C ARG A 104 -18.29 6.15 7.92
N TYR A 105 -18.80 5.38 6.97
CA TYR A 105 -20.22 5.11 6.81
C TYR A 105 -20.51 3.62 6.92
N TYR A 106 -21.61 3.29 7.59
CA TYR A 106 -22.30 2.01 7.39
C TYR A 106 -23.36 2.25 6.33
N VAL A 107 -23.19 1.63 5.15
CA VAL A 107 -24.04 1.94 4.00
C VAL A 107 -25.44 1.43 4.28
N THR A 108 -26.41 2.34 4.34
CA THR A 108 -27.84 1.99 4.49
C THR A 108 -28.56 2.19 3.18
N GLN A 109 -29.63 1.41 2.98
CA GLN A 109 -30.38 1.52 1.74
C GLN A 109 -31.05 2.90 1.64
N ASP A 110 -30.72 3.66 0.60
CA ASP A 110 -31.36 4.92 0.22
C ASP A 110 -31.51 5.02 -1.30
N ASP A 111 -32.62 5.60 -1.75
CA ASP A 111 -32.94 5.84 -3.16
C ASP A 111 -32.85 7.34 -3.52
N ASP A 112 -32.48 8.23 -2.59
CA ASP A 112 -32.24 9.65 -2.86
C ASP A 112 -30.82 9.85 -3.43
N PRO A 113 -30.65 10.24 -4.70
CA PRO A 113 -29.33 10.41 -5.30
C PRO A 113 -28.69 11.78 -5.00
N THR A 114 -29.26 12.58 -4.09
CA THR A 114 -28.83 13.98 -3.88
C THR A 114 -28.07 14.24 -2.58
N GLU A 115 -28.11 13.30 -1.63
CA GLU A 115 -27.41 13.36 -0.36
C GLU A 115 -26.92 11.97 0.05
N ILE A 116 -25.84 11.90 0.83
CA ILE A 116 -25.41 10.64 1.44
C ILE A 116 -26.42 10.29 2.53
N GLY A 117 -27.26 9.28 2.25
CA GLY A 117 -28.29 8.78 3.16
C GLY A 117 -27.79 7.82 4.24
N SER A 118 -26.55 7.35 4.09
CA SER A 118 -25.92 6.34 4.94
C SER A 118 -25.66 6.81 6.37
N GLU A 119 -25.62 5.85 7.30
CA GLU A 119 -25.27 6.14 8.69
C GLU A 119 -23.78 6.51 8.79
N MET A 120 -23.48 7.79 9.01
CA MET A 120 -22.14 8.23 9.42
C MET A 120 -21.83 7.66 10.80
N VAL A 121 -20.87 6.75 10.84
CA VAL A 121 -20.44 6.04 12.05
C VAL A 121 -19.37 6.84 12.80
N GLU A 122 -18.45 7.45 12.05
CA GLU A 122 -17.32 8.17 12.60
C GLU A 122 -16.86 9.27 11.65
N ASP A 123 -16.52 10.43 12.21
CA ASP A 123 -15.82 11.52 11.53
C ASP A 123 -14.40 11.52 12.08
N LEU A 124 -13.44 11.19 11.22
CA LEU A 124 -12.04 11.02 11.58
C LEU A 124 -11.30 12.37 11.61
N GLY A 125 -11.91 13.42 11.07
CA GLY A 125 -11.18 14.62 10.66
C GLY A 125 -10.32 14.32 9.43
N GLU A 126 -9.37 15.21 9.19
CA GLU A 126 -8.41 15.08 8.08
C GLU A 126 -7.40 13.97 8.36
N VAL A 127 -7.24 13.03 7.43
CA VAL A 127 -6.27 11.92 7.49
C VAL A 127 -5.72 11.70 6.10
N THR A 128 -4.43 11.36 5.98
CA THR A 128 -3.87 11.05 4.66
C THR A 128 -4.34 9.66 4.23
N MET A 129 -5.15 9.59 3.18
CA MET A 129 -5.68 8.36 2.60
C MET A 129 -4.59 7.58 1.83
N GLY A 130 -3.55 8.26 1.36
CA GLY A 130 -2.32 7.67 0.82
C GLY A 130 -1.42 6.97 1.86
N ASP A 131 -1.66 7.16 3.16
CA ASP A 131 -0.87 6.52 4.22
C ASP A 131 -1.34 5.08 4.51
N GLY A 132 -0.37 4.16 4.56
CA GLY A 132 -0.64 2.76 4.87
C GLY A 132 -1.24 2.52 6.26
N GLY A 133 -0.95 3.38 7.24
CA GLY A 133 -1.53 3.32 8.57
C GLY A 133 -3.03 3.62 8.57
N THR A 134 -3.47 4.64 7.81
CA THR A 134 -4.90 4.98 7.64
C THR A 134 -5.69 3.79 7.08
N LEU A 135 -5.15 3.13 6.05
CA LEU A 135 -5.76 1.92 5.47
C LEU A 135 -5.80 0.75 6.47
N GLU A 136 -4.71 0.53 7.22
CA GLU A 136 -4.68 -0.51 8.26
C GLU A 136 -5.74 -0.27 9.34
N GLU A 137 -5.87 0.97 9.83
CA GLU A 137 -6.88 1.34 10.81
C GLU A 137 -8.30 1.10 10.31
N PHE A 138 -8.59 1.43 9.04
CA PHE A 138 -9.88 1.17 8.42
C PHE A 138 -10.20 -0.34 8.36
N ILE A 139 -9.27 -1.15 7.87
CA ILE A 139 -9.45 -2.61 7.74
C ILE A 139 -9.70 -3.24 9.11
N VAL A 140 -8.87 -2.89 10.11
CA VAL A 140 -9.00 -3.44 11.47
C VAL A 140 -10.34 -3.03 12.09
N TRP A 141 -10.70 -1.75 12.00
CA TRP A 141 -11.97 -1.24 12.49
C TRP A 141 -13.16 -1.96 11.84
N ALA A 142 -13.15 -2.14 10.52
CA ALA A 142 -14.26 -2.76 9.80
C ALA A 142 -14.45 -4.22 10.23
N VAL A 143 -13.36 -4.99 10.33
CA VAL A 143 -13.40 -6.40 10.72
C VAL A 143 -13.85 -6.57 12.17
N GLU A 144 -13.42 -5.69 13.09
CA GLU A 144 -13.81 -5.73 14.49
C GLU A 144 -15.29 -5.38 14.72
N ASN A 145 -15.82 -4.40 13.99
CA ASN A 145 -17.19 -3.91 14.17
C ASN A 145 -18.23 -4.71 13.36
N TYR A 146 -17.84 -5.26 12.21
CA TYR A 146 -18.74 -5.93 11.27
C TYR A 146 -18.25 -7.34 10.91
N PRO A 147 -18.18 -8.27 11.87
CA PRO A 147 -17.59 -9.59 11.64
C PRO A 147 -18.36 -10.39 10.59
N ALA A 148 -17.63 -10.85 9.57
CA ALA A 148 -18.16 -11.67 8.48
C ALA A 148 -17.30 -12.91 8.20
N GLN A 149 -17.87 -13.89 7.50
CA GLN A 149 -17.15 -15.10 7.08
C GLN A 149 -16.18 -14.85 5.92
N LYS A 150 -16.47 -13.84 5.10
CA LYS A 150 -15.71 -13.45 3.91
C LYS A 150 -15.51 -11.95 3.91
N THR A 151 -14.34 -11.53 3.47
CA THR A 151 -13.98 -10.11 3.42
C THR A 151 -13.55 -9.72 2.02
N MET A 152 -14.00 -8.55 1.58
CA MET A 152 -13.54 -7.89 0.37
C MET A 152 -13.05 -6.49 0.72
N LEU A 153 -11.88 -6.13 0.21
CA LEU A 153 -11.36 -4.75 0.23
C LEU A 153 -11.43 -4.20 -1.20
N ILE A 154 -11.97 -3.00 -1.38
CA ILE A 154 -11.94 -2.22 -2.61
C ILE A 154 -11.21 -0.93 -2.30
N MET A 155 -10.23 -0.57 -3.13
CA MET A 155 -9.55 0.72 -3.08
C MET A 155 -9.86 1.46 -4.39
N SER A 156 -10.32 2.70 -4.29
CA SER A 156 -10.71 3.55 -5.42
C SER A 156 -9.96 4.88 -5.36
N ASP A 157 -9.28 5.21 -6.46
CA ASP A 157 -8.59 6.46 -6.81
C ASP A 157 -7.81 6.23 -8.13
N HIS A 158 -6.92 7.15 -8.51
CA HIS A 158 -5.88 6.92 -9.48
C HIS A 158 -5.01 5.71 -9.11
N GLY A 159 -4.72 4.92 -10.13
CA GLY A 159 -3.78 3.81 -10.06
C GLY A 159 -2.69 3.97 -11.11
N MET A 160 -1.50 3.48 -10.80
CA MET A 160 -0.33 3.58 -11.67
C MET A 160 0.28 2.22 -12.02
N GLY A 161 -0.26 1.12 -11.47
CA GLY A 161 0.28 -0.22 -11.61
C GLY A 161 1.38 -0.49 -10.59
N TRP A 162 2.55 -0.93 -11.04
CA TRP A 162 3.67 -1.23 -10.12
C TRP A 162 4.16 -0.05 -9.27
N PRO A 163 4.08 1.24 -9.69
CA PRO A 163 4.43 2.35 -8.80
C PRO A 163 3.53 2.38 -7.56
N GLY A 164 2.22 2.16 -7.71
CA GLY A 164 1.25 2.35 -6.64
C GLY A 164 0.04 3.16 -7.14
N GLY A 165 -0.50 4.02 -6.27
CA GLY A 165 -1.67 4.88 -6.53
C GLY A 165 -2.18 5.50 -5.24
N PHE A 166 -3.46 5.88 -5.20
CA PHE A 166 -4.17 6.33 -3.99
C PHE A 166 -3.46 7.52 -3.36
N GLY A 167 -3.44 8.61 -4.12
CA GLY A 167 -2.66 9.77 -3.78
C GLY A 167 -3.49 10.88 -3.18
N ASP A 168 -3.07 11.36 -2.02
CA ASP A 168 -3.82 12.31 -1.22
C ASP A 168 -2.97 13.57 -0.95
N PRO A 169 -3.45 14.76 -1.36
CA PRO A 169 -2.77 16.02 -1.13
C PRO A 169 -2.98 16.62 0.27
N ASP A 170 -3.95 16.19 1.08
CA ASP A 170 -4.22 16.72 2.43
C ASP A 170 -4.32 15.59 3.51
N PRO A 171 -3.86 15.82 4.75
CA PRO A 171 -2.91 16.84 5.11
C PRO A 171 -1.60 16.67 4.31
N ASP A 172 -0.99 17.78 3.87
CA ASP A 172 0.32 17.81 3.20
C ASP A 172 1.43 17.31 4.16
N VAL A 173 1.51 15.99 4.29
CA VAL A 173 2.39 15.24 5.17
C VAL A 173 3.06 14.19 4.31
N LEU A 174 4.39 14.19 4.33
CA LEU A 174 5.18 13.22 3.59
C LEU A 174 5.01 11.81 4.19
N GLY A 175 4.71 10.84 3.33
CA GLY A 175 4.77 9.41 3.65
C GLY A 175 6.17 8.97 4.11
N ALA A 176 6.22 7.86 4.85
CA ALA A 176 7.45 7.41 5.52
C ALA A 176 8.53 6.86 4.56
N ASP A 177 8.13 6.46 3.34
CA ASP A 177 8.98 5.73 2.38
C ASP A 177 9.16 6.45 1.02
N ASP A 178 9.13 7.78 1.02
CA ASP A 178 9.36 8.64 -0.15
C ASP A 178 10.54 8.19 -1.04
N ILE A 179 10.21 7.74 -2.25
CA ILE A 179 11.16 7.34 -3.31
C ILE A 179 11.42 8.48 -4.30
N LEU A 180 12.48 8.37 -5.12
CA LEU A 180 12.87 9.38 -6.13
C LEU A 180 11.74 9.77 -7.10
N MET A 181 10.79 8.88 -7.36
CA MET A 181 9.61 9.17 -8.19
C MET A 181 8.68 10.24 -7.60
N ARG A 182 8.73 10.51 -6.29
CA ARG A 182 7.87 11.49 -5.62
C ARG A 182 7.93 12.88 -6.26
N GLU A 183 9.11 13.30 -6.72
CA GLU A 183 9.28 14.61 -7.39
C GLU A 183 8.41 14.74 -8.65
N TRP A 184 7.85 13.64 -9.17
CA TRP A 184 6.99 13.61 -10.35
C TRP A 184 5.49 13.61 -10.01
N PHE A 185 5.09 13.35 -8.76
CA PHE A 185 3.69 13.11 -8.39
C PHE A 185 3.09 14.13 -7.39
N ASP A 186 3.89 15.02 -6.79
CA ASP A 186 3.47 16.23 -6.02
C ASP A 186 2.42 16.03 -4.90
N GLN A 187 2.12 14.79 -4.48
CA GLN A 187 1.22 14.42 -3.38
C GLN A 187 1.71 13.16 -2.66
N ASP A 188 1.20 12.87 -1.44
CA ASP A 188 1.48 11.58 -0.79
C ASP A 188 0.80 10.47 -1.59
N SER A 189 1.37 9.28 -1.67
CA SER A 189 0.82 8.19 -2.48
C SER A 189 1.23 6.86 -1.90
N MET A 190 0.32 5.88 -1.95
CA MET A 190 0.62 4.54 -1.47
C MET A 190 1.41 3.75 -2.52
N TRP A 191 2.71 3.58 -2.28
CA TRP A 191 3.58 2.83 -3.17
C TRP A 191 3.33 1.32 -3.06
N LEU A 192 3.61 0.54 -4.11
CA LEU A 192 3.26 -0.91 -4.10
C LEU A 192 3.88 -1.71 -2.94
N MET A 193 5.11 -1.38 -2.54
CA MET A 193 5.76 -2.00 -1.37
C MET A 193 5.14 -1.56 -0.04
N GLU A 194 4.53 -0.39 0.03
CA GLU A 194 3.73 0.02 1.19
C GLU A 194 2.40 -0.72 1.20
N ILE A 195 1.68 -0.82 0.07
CA ILE A 195 0.47 -1.65 -0.05
C ILE A 195 0.77 -3.08 0.43
N ASP A 196 1.88 -3.68 -0.02
CA ASP A 196 2.32 -5.02 0.41
C ASP A 196 2.48 -5.11 1.94
N ARG A 197 3.24 -4.17 2.55
CA ARG A 197 3.46 -4.15 4.01
C ARG A 197 2.17 -3.91 4.79
N THR A 198 1.35 -2.97 4.33
CA THR A 198 0.08 -2.58 4.96
C THR A 198 -0.92 -3.72 4.94
N LEU A 199 -1.06 -4.45 3.84
CA LEU A 199 -1.94 -5.62 3.80
C LEU A 199 -1.45 -6.74 4.75
N ALA A 200 -0.12 -6.92 4.87
CA ALA A 200 0.46 -7.86 5.81
C ALA A 200 0.16 -7.51 7.27
N SER A 201 0.36 -6.25 7.66
CA SER A 201 0.10 -5.77 9.02
C SER A 201 -1.40 -5.78 9.34
N SER A 202 -2.24 -5.32 8.40
CA SER A 202 -3.70 -5.29 8.54
C SER A 202 -4.30 -6.66 8.79
N LEU A 203 -3.92 -7.67 8.00
CA LEU A 203 -4.43 -9.03 8.19
C LEU A 203 -4.03 -9.58 9.57
N LYS A 204 -2.78 -9.33 9.98
CA LYS A 204 -2.28 -9.75 11.30
C LYS A 204 -3.04 -9.07 12.43
N ALA A 205 -3.25 -7.76 12.34
CA ALA A 205 -3.95 -6.97 13.35
C ALA A 205 -5.44 -7.36 13.43
N ALA A 206 -6.09 -7.54 12.28
CA ALA A 206 -7.49 -7.94 12.18
C ALA A 206 -7.73 -9.44 12.49
N GLY A 207 -6.67 -10.24 12.68
CA GLY A 207 -6.77 -11.68 12.91
C GLY A 207 -7.28 -12.46 11.70
N LEU A 208 -7.12 -11.90 10.50
CA LEU A 208 -7.48 -12.53 9.23
C LEU A 208 -6.27 -13.29 8.65
N LYS A 209 -6.56 -14.38 7.94
CA LYS A 209 -5.52 -15.09 7.18
C LYS A 209 -5.28 -14.45 5.83
N GLN A 210 -6.37 -14.16 5.12
CA GLN A 210 -6.40 -13.56 3.80
C GLN A 210 -7.78 -12.91 3.59
N PHE A 211 -7.85 -11.92 2.72
CA PHE A 211 -9.10 -11.47 2.11
C PHE A 211 -9.64 -12.52 1.15
N ASP A 212 -10.96 -12.59 1.00
CA ASP A 212 -11.57 -13.38 -0.07
C ASP A 212 -11.40 -12.69 -1.42
N VAL A 213 -11.47 -11.34 -1.46
CA VAL A 213 -11.24 -10.54 -2.67
C VAL A 213 -10.52 -9.24 -2.31
N VAL A 214 -9.55 -8.82 -3.12
CA VAL A 214 -9.05 -7.43 -3.15
C VAL A 214 -9.39 -6.84 -4.52
N GLY A 215 -9.97 -5.65 -4.55
CA GLY A 215 -10.37 -4.95 -5.73
C GLY A 215 -9.65 -3.62 -5.85
N PHE A 216 -9.23 -3.28 -7.05
CA PHE A 216 -8.76 -1.94 -7.40
C PHE A 216 -9.71 -1.36 -8.42
N ASP A 217 -10.57 -0.45 -7.99
CA ASP A 217 -11.34 0.43 -8.87
C ASP A 217 -10.42 1.61 -9.23
N ALA A 218 -9.34 1.26 -9.92
CA ALA A 218 -8.19 2.13 -10.11
C ALA A 218 -7.40 1.71 -11.36
N CYS A 219 -6.88 2.71 -12.05
CA CYS A 219 -6.22 2.54 -13.33
C CYS A 219 -4.99 1.60 -13.26
N LEU A 220 -4.76 0.80 -14.29
CA LEU A 220 -3.48 0.09 -14.54
C LEU A 220 -3.05 -0.96 -13.49
N MET A 221 -3.89 -1.27 -12.51
CA MET A 221 -3.54 -2.15 -11.38
C MET A 221 -3.48 -3.64 -11.74
N ALA A 222 -3.94 -4.07 -12.92
CA ALA A 222 -3.82 -5.46 -13.38
C ALA A 222 -2.45 -5.80 -13.97
N GLN A 223 -1.40 -5.50 -13.20
CA GLN A 223 -0.02 -5.86 -13.52
C GLN A 223 0.44 -7.09 -12.73
N LEU A 224 1.30 -7.91 -13.31
CA LEU A 224 1.81 -9.10 -12.63
C LEU A 224 2.62 -8.75 -11.36
N GLU A 225 3.28 -7.59 -11.37
CA GLU A 225 3.93 -6.96 -10.24
C GLU A 225 2.95 -6.81 -9.06
N VAL A 226 1.81 -6.17 -9.32
CA VAL A 226 0.75 -5.92 -8.34
C VAL A 226 0.15 -7.23 -7.85
N PHE A 227 -0.22 -8.14 -8.75
CA PHE A 227 -0.78 -9.44 -8.35
C PHE A 227 0.22 -10.29 -7.56
N THR A 228 1.53 -10.13 -7.78
CA THR A 228 2.56 -10.78 -6.97
C THR A 228 2.62 -10.20 -5.55
N ALA A 229 2.50 -8.88 -5.40
CA ALA A 229 2.38 -8.21 -4.11
C ALA A 229 1.14 -8.69 -3.33
N LEU A 230 -0.01 -8.85 -4.01
CA LEU A 230 -1.27 -9.27 -3.38
C LEU A 230 -1.36 -10.76 -3.04
N ALA A 231 -0.65 -11.62 -3.74
CA ALA A 231 -0.84 -13.08 -3.67
C ALA A 231 -0.79 -13.70 -2.26
N PRO A 232 0.03 -13.20 -1.31
CA PRO A 232 0.02 -13.69 0.07
C PRO A 232 -1.25 -13.32 0.85
N TYR A 233 -1.92 -12.23 0.48
CA TYR A 233 -2.92 -11.55 1.31
C TYR A 233 -4.36 -11.74 0.85
N ALA A 234 -4.59 -12.18 -0.39
CA ALA A 234 -5.93 -12.36 -0.92
C ALA A 234 -6.05 -13.62 -1.78
N LYS A 235 -7.27 -14.15 -1.89
CA LYS A 235 -7.56 -15.32 -2.75
C LYS A 235 -7.80 -14.92 -4.21
N TYR A 236 -8.50 -13.80 -4.42
CA TYR A 236 -8.82 -13.27 -5.74
C TYR A 236 -8.53 -11.78 -5.80
N ALA A 237 -8.20 -11.30 -7.00
CA ALA A 237 -8.07 -9.88 -7.30
C ALA A 237 -8.98 -9.48 -8.47
N VAL A 238 -9.46 -8.23 -8.46
CA VAL A 238 -10.12 -7.58 -9.61
C VAL A 238 -9.43 -6.26 -9.88
N ALA A 239 -9.02 -6.02 -11.13
CA ALA A 239 -8.29 -4.82 -11.55
C ALA A 239 -8.34 -4.62 -13.08
N SER A 240 -7.98 -3.44 -13.56
CA SER A 240 -7.85 -3.13 -14.99
C SER A 240 -6.39 -3.08 -15.47
N GLU A 241 -6.11 -3.58 -16.67
CA GLU A 241 -4.79 -3.42 -17.34
C GLU A 241 -4.60 -2.00 -17.89
N GLU A 242 -5.71 -1.29 -18.07
CA GLU A 242 -5.83 0.03 -18.68
C GLU A 242 -6.37 1.05 -17.68
N THR A 243 -6.45 2.32 -18.07
CA THR A 243 -7.27 3.30 -17.36
C THR A 243 -8.74 2.87 -17.29
N GLU A 244 -9.38 3.16 -16.16
CA GLU A 244 -10.80 2.94 -15.93
C GLU A 244 -11.57 4.23 -16.25
N PRO A 245 -12.76 4.18 -16.87
CA PRO A 245 -13.59 5.36 -17.01
C PRO A 245 -14.08 5.83 -15.63
N GLY A 246 -14.24 7.13 -15.42
CA GLY A 246 -14.70 7.70 -14.13
C GLY A 246 -16.12 7.30 -13.69
N VAL A 247 -16.80 6.40 -14.40
CA VAL A 247 -18.00 5.75 -13.84
C VAL A 247 -17.65 4.67 -12.82
N GLY A 248 -16.38 4.28 -12.71
CA GLY A 248 -15.95 3.23 -11.80
C GLY A 248 -16.59 1.88 -12.12
N TRP A 249 -16.80 1.09 -11.06
CA TRP A 249 -17.51 -0.18 -11.15
C TRP A 249 -19.03 -0.01 -11.02
N ALA A 250 -19.80 -0.89 -11.65
CA ALA A 250 -21.26 -0.89 -11.51
C ALA A 250 -21.70 -1.42 -10.13
N TYR A 251 -21.46 -0.64 -9.07
CA TYR A 251 -21.63 -1.01 -7.65
C TYR A 251 -23.02 -1.54 -7.36
N ALA A 252 -24.05 -0.82 -7.80
CA ALA A 252 -25.42 -1.23 -7.56
C ALA A 252 -25.73 -2.61 -8.18
N ALA A 253 -25.19 -2.91 -9.37
CA ALA A 253 -25.48 -4.14 -10.09
C ALA A 253 -24.87 -5.37 -9.41
N TRP A 254 -23.55 -5.37 -9.17
CA TRP A 254 -22.89 -6.55 -8.60
C TRP A 254 -23.22 -6.72 -7.10
N MET A 255 -23.43 -5.62 -6.35
CA MET A 255 -23.86 -5.69 -4.96
C MET A 255 -25.29 -6.23 -4.82
N THR A 256 -26.20 -5.88 -5.75
CA THR A 256 -27.53 -6.51 -5.80
C THR A 256 -27.40 -8.01 -6.02
N GLU A 257 -26.57 -8.45 -6.97
CA GLU A 257 -26.37 -9.88 -7.19
C GLU A 257 -25.77 -10.60 -5.96
N LEU A 258 -24.85 -9.94 -5.24
CA LEU A 258 -24.26 -10.49 -4.01
C LEU A 258 -25.28 -10.60 -2.88
N THR A 259 -26.08 -9.56 -2.63
CA THR A 259 -27.09 -9.57 -1.56
C THR A 259 -28.20 -10.60 -1.82
N GLU A 260 -28.53 -10.86 -3.08
CA GLU A 260 -29.42 -11.96 -3.48
C GLU A 260 -28.76 -13.35 -3.36
N ASN A 261 -27.42 -13.42 -3.37
CA ASN A 261 -26.65 -14.66 -3.34
C ASN A 261 -25.48 -14.62 -2.32
N PRO A 262 -25.74 -14.40 -1.02
CA PRO A 262 -24.68 -14.14 -0.04
C PRO A 262 -23.74 -15.34 0.17
N THR A 263 -24.15 -16.55 -0.25
CA THR A 263 -23.32 -17.76 -0.21
C THR A 263 -22.23 -17.83 -1.28
N TRP A 264 -22.12 -16.83 -2.16
CA TRP A 264 -21.12 -16.78 -3.24
C TRP A 264 -19.69 -16.90 -2.72
N THR A 265 -18.83 -17.51 -3.54
CA THR A 265 -17.39 -17.53 -3.30
C THR A 265 -16.74 -16.24 -3.80
N GLY A 266 -15.51 -15.95 -3.38
CA GLY A 266 -14.74 -14.84 -3.96
C GLY A 266 -14.64 -14.91 -5.49
N ALA A 267 -14.48 -16.11 -6.06
CA ALA A 267 -14.48 -16.27 -7.51
C ALA A 267 -15.81 -15.90 -8.18
N ASP A 268 -16.95 -16.17 -7.53
CA ASP A 268 -18.27 -15.83 -8.08
C ASP A 268 -18.47 -14.31 -8.02
N LEU A 269 -18.12 -13.68 -6.89
CA LEU A 269 -18.17 -12.24 -6.71
C LEU A 269 -17.25 -11.49 -7.69
N SER A 270 -15.97 -11.89 -7.80
CA SER A 270 -15.03 -11.27 -8.74
C SER A 270 -15.51 -11.38 -10.21
N LYS A 271 -16.17 -12.48 -10.58
CA LYS A 271 -16.76 -12.63 -11.92
C LYS A 271 -18.01 -11.79 -12.13
N SER A 272 -18.80 -11.55 -11.07
CA SER A 272 -19.95 -10.65 -11.12
C SER A 272 -19.48 -9.23 -11.43
N ILE A 273 -18.50 -8.71 -10.68
CA ILE A 273 -17.91 -7.38 -10.89
C ILE A 273 -17.44 -7.21 -12.34
N VAL A 274 -16.62 -8.14 -12.85
CA VAL A 274 -16.15 -8.07 -14.25
C VAL A 274 -17.31 -8.14 -15.25
N ARG A 275 -18.33 -8.97 -15.00
CA ARG A 275 -19.46 -9.12 -15.92
C ARG A 275 -20.34 -7.87 -15.99
N THR A 276 -20.60 -7.20 -14.86
CA THR A 276 -21.49 -6.03 -14.79
C THR A 276 -20.78 -4.73 -15.17
N TYR A 277 -19.45 -4.69 -15.06
CA TYR A 277 -18.62 -3.52 -15.33
C TYR A 277 -19.05 -2.74 -16.57
N ILE A 278 -19.41 -1.46 -16.37
CA ILE A 278 -19.93 -0.46 -17.33
C ILE A 278 -21.28 -0.81 -17.98
N ASP A 279 -21.55 -2.08 -18.26
CA ASP A 279 -22.74 -2.51 -18.98
C ASP A 279 -24.03 -2.32 -18.17
N ASP A 280 -23.95 -2.56 -16.85
CA ASP A 280 -25.10 -2.55 -15.94
C ASP A 280 -25.07 -1.37 -14.94
N ASP A 281 -24.23 -0.38 -15.22
CA ASP A 281 -24.04 0.83 -14.41
C ASP A 281 -25.29 1.72 -14.36
N LEU A 282 -25.57 2.36 -13.22
CA LEU A 282 -26.78 3.17 -13.04
C LEU A 282 -26.56 4.65 -13.36
N ARG A 283 -25.32 5.16 -13.27
CA ARG A 283 -25.00 6.56 -13.57
C ARG A 283 -25.53 7.05 -14.91
N PRO A 284 -25.45 6.30 -16.05
CA PRO A 284 -26.01 6.74 -17.33
C PRO A 284 -27.51 7.08 -17.29
N TYR A 285 -28.27 6.52 -16.33
CA TYR A 285 -29.71 6.73 -16.21
C TYR A 285 -30.07 7.92 -15.30
N TRP A 286 -29.20 8.29 -14.37
CA TRP A 286 -29.46 9.33 -13.36
C TRP A 286 -28.76 10.63 -13.67
N ASP A 287 -27.57 10.55 -14.28
CA ASP A 287 -26.71 11.68 -14.58
C ASP A 287 -26.79 12.04 -16.07
N ALA A 288 -27.75 12.91 -16.37
CA ALA A 288 -27.95 13.42 -17.73
C ALA A 288 -26.80 14.32 -18.20
N ASP A 289 -26.06 14.95 -17.27
CA ASP A 289 -24.95 15.83 -17.60
C ASP A 289 -23.72 15.00 -18.01
N PHE A 290 -23.41 13.93 -17.28
CA PHE A 290 -22.39 12.94 -17.65
C PHE A 290 -22.66 12.29 -19.01
N ARG A 291 -23.91 11.83 -19.23
CA ARG A 291 -24.28 11.16 -20.49
C ARG A 291 -24.39 12.11 -21.68
N GLY A 292 -24.65 13.38 -21.44
CA GLY A 292 -24.93 14.37 -22.48
C GLY A 292 -26.15 13.98 -23.34
N GLU A 293 -26.03 14.10 -24.68
CA GLU A 293 -27.13 13.82 -25.62
C GLU A 293 -27.33 12.33 -25.95
N MET A 294 -26.48 11.42 -25.46
CA MET A 294 -26.57 9.98 -25.77
C MET A 294 -27.73 9.33 -25.00
N GLU A 295 -28.37 8.29 -25.54
CA GLU A 295 -29.27 7.43 -24.75
C GLU A 295 -28.45 6.54 -23.79
N PRO A 296 -28.96 6.10 -22.61
CA PRO A 296 -28.12 5.40 -21.61
C PRO A 296 -27.47 4.15 -22.19
N GLU A 297 -28.22 3.42 -23.02
CA GLU A 297 -27.75 2.18 -23.64
C GLU A 297 -26.68 2.41 -24.73
N GLN A 298 -26.46 3.66 -25.14
CA GLN A 298 -25.42 4.02 -26.10
C GLN A 298 -24.09 4.34 -25.43
N LEU A 299 -24.10 4.66 -24.13
CA LEU A 299 -22.92 5.14 -23.42
C LEU A 299 -21.98 4.00 -23.05
N ALA A 300 -22.51 2.88 -22.54
CA ALA A 300 -21.70 1.74 -22.12
C ALA A 300 -20.73 1.22 -23.21
N PRO A 301 -21.14 1.00 -24.48
CA PRO A 301 -20.20 0.58 -25.53
C PRO A 301 -19.12 1.63 -25.87
N VAL A 302 -19.38 2.91 -25.59
CA VAL A 302 -18.42 4.00 -25.83
C VAL A 302 -17.40 4.02 -24.71
N LEU A 303 -17.84 4.00 -23.45
CA LEU A 303 -16.97 3.95 -22.27
C LEU A 303 -16.11 2.69 -22.28
N PHE A 304 -16.72 1.55 -22.61
CA PHE A 304 -16.03 0.28 -22.65
C PHE A 304 -15.10 0.12 -23.86
N ASN A 305 -15.08 1.04 -24.83
CA ASN A 305 -14.27 0.89 -26.05
C ASN A 305 -12.76 0.74 -25.75
N ASP A 306 -12.27 1.51 -24.79
CA ASP A 306 -10.86 1.60 -24.44
C ASP A 306 -10.59 1.17 -22.99
N ALA A 307 -11.51 0.39 -22.38
CA ALA A 307 -11.39 -0.11 -21.01
C ALA A 307 -11.10 -1.63 -20.97
N THR A 308 -10.64 -2.11 -19.81
CA THR A 308 -10.43 -3.53 -19.51
C THR A 308 -10.87 -3.81 -18.08
N LEU A 309 -11.26 -5.04 -17.78
CA LEU A 309 -11.34 -5.50 -16.39
C LEU A 309 -11.12 -7.01 -16.30
N THR A 310 -10.33 -7.43 -15.31
CA THR A 310 -9.95 -8.83 -15.12
C THR A 310 -10.20 -9.27 -13.69
N ALA A 311 -10.56 -10.54 -13.53
CA ALA A 311 -10.61 -11.25 -12.27
C ALA A 311 -9.55 -12.35 -12.28
N VAL A 312 -8.73 -12.39 -11.23
CA VAL A 312 -7.55 -13.27 -11.13
C VAL A 312 -7.61 -14.12 -9.86
N ASP A 313 -7.32 -15.41 -9.99
CA ASP A 313 -7.04 -16.34 -8.88
C ASP A 313 -5.58 -16.17 -8.44
N LEU A 314 -5.40 -15.53 -7.29
CA LEU A 314 -4.08 -15.18 -6.78
C LEU A 314 -3.26 -16.40 -6.35
N SER A 315 -3.91 -17.52 -6.05
CA SER A 315 -3.21 -18.78 -5.74
C SER A 315 -2.43 -19.34 -6.94
N ALA A 316 -2.75 -18.88 -8.16
CA ALA A 316 -2.04 -19.26 -9.39
C ALA A 316 -0.82 -18.38 -9.71
N ILE A 317 -0.66 -17.23 -9.04
CA ILE A 317 0.40 -16.26 -9.34
C ILE A 317 1.81 -16.83 -9.11
N PRO A 318 2.12 -17.59 -8.05
CA PRO A 318 3.45 -18.20 -7.90
C PRO A 318 3.84 -19.10 -9.09
N ALA A 319 2.87 -19.85 -9.64
CA ALA A 319 3.10 -20.69 -10.82
C ALA A 319 3.25 -19.85 -12.11
N LEU A 320 2.54 -18.72 -12.20
CA LEU A 320 2.72 -17.76 -13.30
C LEU A 320 4.10 -17.11 -13.26
N ASN A 321 4.57 -16.68 -12.09
CA ASN A 321 5.92 -16.15 -11.88
C ASN A 321 7.00 -17.17 -12.27
N THR A 322 6.84 -18.43 -11.85
CA THR A 322 7.74 -19.52 -12.27
C THR A 322 7.74 -19.72 -13.79
N ALA A 323 6.58 -19.59 -14.43
CA ALA A 323 6.47 -19.71 -15.89
C ALA A 323 7.07 -18.51 -16.63
N LEU A 324 6.96 -17.30 -16.05
CA LEU A 324 7.63 -16.09 -16.52
C LEU A 324 9.14 -16.30 -16.51
N ASP A 325 9.70 -16.81 -15.41
CA ASP A 325 11.13 -17.11 -15.29
C ASP A 325 11.63 -18.13 -16.34
N GLY A 326 10.83 -19.17 -16.59
CA GLY A 326 11.12 -20.11 -17.67
C GLY A 326 11.12 -19.43 -19.05
N PHE A 327 10.23 -18.45 -19.24
CA PHE A 327 10.14 -17.66 -20.46
C PHE A 327 11.30 -16.66 -20.59
N THR A 328 11.65 -15.90 -19.55
CA THR A 328 12.79 -14.97 -19.54
C THR A 328 14.09 -15.70 -19.82
N ALA A 329 14.32 -16.86 -19.19
CA ALA A 329 15.47 -17.70 -19.46
C ALA A 329 15.55 -18.09 -20.95
N ALA A 330 14.42 -18.43 -21.59
CA ALA A 330 14.39 -18.71 -23.02
C ALA A 330 14.59 -17.45 -23.89
N LEU A 331 14.08 -16.28 -23.47
CA LEU A 331 14.28 -15.00 -24.16
C LEU A 331 15.76 -14.62 -24.25
N THR A 332 16.57 -14.93 -23.24
CA THR A 332 18.02 -14.64 -23.26
C THR A 332 18.77 -15.41 -24.36
N GLY A 333 18.23 -16.56 -24.78
CA GLY A 333 18.82 -17.43 -25.80
C GLY A 333 18.55 -17.02 -27.25
N ILE A 334 17.78 -15.95 -27.48
CA ILE A 334 17.33 -15.53 -28.82
C ILE A 334 17.78 -14.11 -29.18
N ASP A 335 17.58 -13.72 -30.44
CA ASP A 335 17.89 -12.38 -30.93
C ASP A 335 17.00 -11.33 -30.25
N GLN A 336 17.62 -10.42 -29.50
CA GLN A 336 16.95 -9.36 -28.76
C GLN A 336 16.25 -8.35 -29.68
N ASN A 337 16.64 -8.23 -30.96
CA ASN A 337 15.87 -7.41 -31.91
C ASN A 337 14.47 -7.99 -32.16
N GLY A 338 14.34 -9.33 -32.14
CA GLY A 338 13.06 -10.00 -32.26
C GLY A 338 12.17 -9.77 -31.03
N VAL A 339 12.78 -9.77 -29.84
CA VAL A 339 12.12 -9.45 -28.57
C VAL A 339 11.63 -8.00 -28.57
N ALA A 340 12.50 -7.04 -28.90
CA ALA A 340 12.16 -5.62 -28.97
C ALA A 340 11.02 -5.37 -29.97
N LYS A 341 11.05 -6.03 -31.14
CA LYS A 341 9.97 -5.96 -32.10
C LYS A 341 8.65 -6.48 -31.53
N ALA A 342 8.66 -7.62 -30.83
CA ALA A 342 7.45 -8.15 -30.21
C ALA A 342 6.90 -7.20 -29.14
N ARG A 343 7.77 -6.61 -28.30
CA ARG A 343 7.39 -5.57 -27.33
C ARG A 343 6.72 -4.37 -28.00
N THR A 344 7.24 -3.90 -29.14
CA THR A 344 6.64 -2.77 -29.87
C THR A 344 5.23 -3.05 -30.40
N TYR A 345 4.91 -4.31 -30.71
CA TYR A 345 3.61 -4.69 -31.28
C TYR A 345 2.66 -5.34 -30.26
N ALA A 346 3.11 -5.57 -29.04
CA ALA A 346 2.25 -6.02 -27.95
C ALA A 346 1.16 -4.98 -27.70
N GLN A 347 0.02 -5.42 -27.17
CA GLN A 347 -1.02 -4.49 -26.73
C GLN A 347 -0.39 -3.67 -25.60
N ALA A 348 -0.42 -2.36 -25.74
CA ALA A 348 0.12 -1.44 -24.74
C ALA A 348 -1.03 -0.68 -24.09
N TYR A 349 -0.80 -0.23 -22.87
CA TYR A 349 -1.77 0.49 -22.06
C TYR A 349 -1.31 1.94 -21.83
N GLU A 350 -2.08 2.76 -21.15
CA GLU A 350 -1.69 4.14 -20.83
C GLU A 350 -0.36 4.19 -20.05
N SER A 351 0.37 5.31 -20.11
CA SER A 351 1.67 5.45 -19.45
C SER A 351 1.69 6.64 -18.50
N VAL A 352 2.02 6.38 -17.25
CA VAL A 352 2.17 7.40 -16.20
C VAL A 352 3.50 8.17 -16.28
N PHE A 353 4.47 7.71 -17.09
CA PHE A 353 5.83 8.27 -17.14
C PHE A 353 6.03 9.36 -18.22
N GLY A 354 4.96 9.93 -18.75
CA GLY A 354 5.03 10.88 -19.87
C GLY A 354 5.54 10.25 -21.19
N GLU A 355 5.62 11.06 -22.25
CA GLU A 355 5.98 10.59 -23.60
C GLU A 355 7.48 10.73 -23.94
N GLU A 356 8.24 11.50 -23.17
CA GLU A 356 9.65 11.80 -23.42
C GLU A 356 10.46 11.87 -22.12
N GLY A 357 11.67 11.28 -22.12
CA GLY A 357 12.61 11.40 -21.00
C GLY A 357 13.36 12.73 -21.01
N GLU A 358 14.09 13.01 -19.92
CA GLU A 358 14.88 14.26 -19.76
C GLU A 358 15.91 14.49 -20.88
N ASP A 359 16.40 13.41 -21.49
CA ASP A 359 17.34 13.45 -22.62
C ASP A 359 16.66 13.67 -23.99
N GLY A 360 15.34 13.86 -24.01
CA GLY A 360 14.50 13.98 -25.20
C GLY A 360 14.23 12.64 -25.91
N SER A 361 14.52 11.52 -25.27
CA SER A 361 14.20 10.19 -25.81
C SER A 361 12.70 9.91 -25.71
N LYS A 362 12.10 9.36 -26.78
CA LYS A 362 10.68 8.98 -26.77
C LYS A 362 10.45 7.75 -25.93
N TRP A 363 9.48 7.82 -25.02
CA TRP A 363 9.05 6.75 -24.15
C TRP A 363 7.68 6.24 -24.61
N PRO A 364 7.64 5.18 -25.46
CA PRO A 364 6.37 4.50 -25.68
C PRO A 364 5.95 3.81 -24.39
N SER A 365 4.64 3.67 -24.17
CA SER A 365 4.11 3.06 -22.94
C SER A 365 4.87 1.79 -22.56
N PRO A 366 5.36 1.69 -21.31
CA PRO A 366 6.07 0.52 -20.82
C PRO A 366 5.12 -0.59 -20.37
N TYR A 367 3.83 -0.31 -20.19
CA TYR A 367 2.85 -1.32 -19.78
C TYR A 367 2.35 -2.05 -21.01
N ILE A 368 2.62 -3.35 -21.07
CA ILE A 368 2.20 -4.20 -22.20
C ILE A 368 1.52 -5.47 -21.70
N ASP A 369 0.61 -6.00 -22.52
CA ASP A 369 -0.02 -7.29 -22.26
C ASP A 369 1.00 -8.43 -22.31
N LEU A 370 1.18 -9.12 -21.17
CA LEU A 370 2.16 -10.20 -21.01
C LEU A 370 1.88 -11.36 -21.97
N GLY A 371 0.61 -11.70 -22.14
CA GLY A 371 0.19 -12.83 -22.96
C GLY A 371 0.41 -12.61 -24.45
N HIS A 372 0.01 -11.45 -24.95
CA HIS A 372 0.16 -11.02 -26.33
C HIS A 372 1.62 -10.83 -26.69
N PHE A 373 2.42 -10.25 -25.78
CA PHE A 373 3.87 -10.20 -25.93
C PHE A 373 4.46 -11.60 -26.14
N ALA A 374 4.14 -12.56 -25.27
CA ALA A 374 4.63 -13.93 -25.39
C ALA A 374 4.22 -14.58 -26.72
N GLN A 375 2.96 -14.39 -27.16
CA GLN A 375 2.46 -14.88 -28.44
C GLN A 375 3.21 -14.29 -29.64
N LEU A 376 3.52 -12.99 -29.60
CA LEU A 376 4.24 -12.32 -30.69
C LEU A 376 5.69 -12.79 -30.79
N VAL A 377 6.39 -12.94 -29.65
CA VAL A 377 7.74 -13.49 -29.60
C VAL A 377 7.75 -14.92 -30.17
N MET A 378 6.83 -15.77 -29.73
CA MET A 378 6.70 -17.13 -30.24
C MET A 378 6.36 -17.16 -31.74
N LYS A 379 5.52 -16.26 -32.23
CA LYS A 379 5.18 -16.21 -33.66
C LYS A 379 6.37 -15.79 -34.51
N GLY A 380 7.24 -14.93 -33.97
CA GLY A 380 8.44 -14.42 -34.64
C GLY A 380 9.65 -15.36 -34.63
N ASN A 381 9.63 -16.45 -33.85
CA ASN A 381 10.81 -17.26 -33.59
C ASN A 381 10.49 -18.76 -33.46
N SER A 382 11.26 -19.62 -34.11
CA SER A 382 11.05 -21.07 -34.14
C SER A 382 11.88 -21.88 -33.12
N ASP A 383 12.59 -21.22 -32.20
CA ASP A 383 13.37 -21.88 -31.14
C ASP A 383 12.48 -22.76 -30.25
N ALA A 384 12.86 -24.02 -30.07
CA ALA A 384 12.02 -25.01 -29.40
C ALA A 384 11.87 -24.76 -27.89
N SER A 385 12.91 -24.23 -27.23
CA SER A 385 12.88 -23.90 -25.81
C SER A 385 11.96 -22.72 -25.57
N LEU A 386 12.07 -21.67 -26.39
CA LEU A 386 11.16 -20.52 -26.39
C LEU A 386 9.71 -20.93 -26.62
N GLN A 387 9.44 -21.78 -27.63
CA GLN A 387 8.09 -22.26 -27.91
C GLN A 387 7.50 -23.06 -26.75
N THR A 388 8.33 -23.79 -26.00
CA THR A 388 7.88 -24.58 -24.84
C THR A 388 7.60 -23.65 -23.66
N ALA A 389 8.53 -22.76 -23.34
CA ALA A 389 8.41 -21.82 -22.23
C ALA A 389 7.24 -20.84 -22.45
N GLY A 390 7.09 -20.28 -23.64
CA GLY A 390 5.97 -19.37 -23.96
C GLY A 390 4.59 -20.06 -23.88
N LYS A 391 4.50 -21.36 -24.22
CA LYS A 391 3.26 -22.14 -24.01
C LYS A 391 2.98 -22.40 -22.53
N ALA A 392 4.02 -22.63 -21.74
CA ALA A 392 3.88 -22.80 -20.29
C ALA A 392 3.39 -21.49 -19.64
N LEU A 393 3.97 -20.35 -20.03
CA LEU A 393 3.54 -19.02 -19.61
C LEU A 393 2.06 -18.76 -19.98
N GLN A 394 1.68 -19.00 -21.24
CA GLN A 394 0.29 -18.85 -21.68
C GLN A 394 -0.69 -19.75 -20.92
N ALA A 395 -0.28 -20.99 -20.59
CA ALA A 395 -1.10 -21.90 -19.81
C ALA A 395 -1.25 -21.46 -18.35
N ALA A 396 -0.19 -20.93 -17.74
CA ALA A 396 -0.21 -20.39 -16.39
C ALA A 396 -1.07 -19.11 -16.31
N LEU A 397 -0.93 -18.20 -17.29
CA LEU A 397 -1.72 -16.98 -17.40
C LEU A 397 -3.21 -17.31 -17.48
N LYS A 398 -3.60 -18.22 -18.37
CA LYS A 398 -4.99 -18.67 -18.51
C LYS A 398 -5.54 -19.37 -17.26
N LYS A 399 -4.66 -19.94 -16.42
CA LYS A 399 -5.07 -20.54 -15.16
C LYS A 399 -5.33 -19.47 -14.09
N ALA A 400 -4.51 -18.41 -14.08
CA ALA A 400 -4.65 -17.29 -13.16
C ALA A 400 -5.88 -16.44 -13.48
N VAL A 401 -6.10 -16.08 -14.76
CA VAL A 401 -7.23 -15.26 -15.18
C VAL A 401 -8.52 -16.08 -15.20
N ILE A 402 -9.46 -15.79 -14.29
CA ILE A 402 -10.72 -16.53 -14.16
C ILE A 402 -11.86 -15.91 -14.98
N LEU A 403 -11.78 -14.62 -15.28
CA LEU A 403 -12.62 -13.90 -16.25
C LEU A 403 -11.91 -12.62 -16.65
N GLU A 404 -12.01 -12.24 -17.91
CA GLU A 404 -11.43 -11.02 -18.46
C GLU A 404 -12.39 -10.47 -19.51
N ARG A 405 -12.52 -9.14 -19.56
CA ARG A 405 -13.20 -8.41 -20.62
C ARG A 405 -12.35 -7.22 -21.04
N HIS A 406 -12.36 -6.93 -22.33
CA HIS A 406 -11.74 -5.74 -22.90
C HIS A 406 -12.59 -5.13 -24.02
N GLY A 407 -12.45 -3.82 -24.15
CA GLY A 407 -12.98 -3.04 -25.25
C GLY A 407 -12.37 -3.39 -26.61
N VAL A 408 -13.07 -3.05 -27.69
CA VAL A 408 -12.58 -3.29 -29.05
C VAL A 408 -11.32 -2.47 -29.40
N GLY A 409 -11.08 -1.37 -28.68
CA GLY A 409 -9.86 -0.55 -28.76
C GLY A 409 -8.64 -1.20 -28.10
N ARG A 410 -8.83 -2.08 -27.11
CA ARG A 410 -7.76 -2.79 -26.39
C ARG A 410 -7.55 -4.21 -26.90
N LYS A 411 -7.65 -4.40 -28.22
CA LYS A 411 -7.54 -5.73 -28.83
C LYS A 411 -6.14 -6.33 -28.62
N GLY A 412 -6.09 -7.39 -27.84
CA GLY A 412 -4.86 -8.11 -27.54
C GLY A 412 -4.70 -8.35 -26.05
N SER A 413 -5.48 -7.64 -25.22
CA SER A 413 -5.62 -7.87 -23.79
C SER A 413 -5.99 -9.32 -23.46
N GLN A 414 -5.34 -9.84 -22.43
CA GLN A 414 -5.46 -11.18 -21.87
C GLN A 414 -5.54 -11.15 -20.35
N GLY A 415 -5.68 -9.96 -19.76
CA GLY A 415 -6.05 -9.74 -18.37
C GLY A 415 -4.89 -9.55 -17.41
N ILE A 416 -3.63 -9.56 -17.87
CA ILE A 416 -2.47 -9.25 -17.02
C ILE A 416 -1.39 -8.54 -17.85
N ALA A 417 -1.13 -7.29 -17.49
CA ALA A 417 -0.04 -6.49 -18.02
C ALA A 417 1.29 -6.77 -17.28
N ILE A 418 2.39 -6.29 -17.84
CA ILE A 418 3.72 -6.31 -17.22
C ILE A 418 4.50 -5.05 -17.61
N TYR A 419 5.36 -4.56 -16.72
CA TYR A 419 6.26 -3.45 -17.01
C TYR A 419 7.41 -3.91 -17.93
N PHE A 420 7.37 -3.51 -19.20
CA PHE A 420 8.46 -3.69 -20.17
C PHE A 420 8.94 -2.33 -20.74
N PRO A 421 9.78 -1.61 -19.98
CA PRO A 421 10.35 -0.34 -20.40
C PRO A 421 11.24 -0.45 -21.64
N VAL A 422 11.36 0.66 -22.36
CA VAL A 422 12.40 0.81 -23.38
C VAL A 422 13.76 1.06 -22.73
N LYS A 423 14.83 0.82 -23.49
CA LYS A 423 16.20 0.98 -23.01
C LYS A 423 16.48 2.32 -22.32
N SER A 424 15.97 3.44 -22.85
CA SER A 424 16.20 4.77 -22.25
C SER A 424 15.63 4.87 -20.85
N MET A 425 14.47 4.25 -20.58
CA MET A 425 13.86 4.19 -19.26
C MET A 425 14.64 3.27 -18.32
N VAL A 426 15.13 2.11 -18.80
CA VAL A 426 15.98 1.24 -17.96
C VAL A 426 17.30 1.92 -17.56
N GLN A 427 17.75 2.89 -18.35
CA GLN A 427 18.98 3.64 -18.11
C GLN A 427 18.81 4.88 -17.24
N THR A 428 17.58 5.26 -16.86
CA THR A 428 17.38 6.26 -15.82
C THR A 428 17.80 5.72 -14.45
N GLU A 429 18.00 6.61 -13.49
CA GLU A 429 18.46 6.24 -12.14
C GLU A 429 17.57 5.15 -11.54
N ASP A 430 18.20 4.03 -11.16
CA ASP A 430 17.60 2.79 -10.66
C ASP A 430 16.38 2.25 -11.46
N ASN A 431 16.32 2.45 -12.78
CA ASN A 431 15.14 2.08 -13.58
C ASN A 431 13.85 2.68 -12.97
N LEU A 432 13.94 3.96 -12.60
CA LEU A 432 12.91 4.71 -11.89
C LEU A 432 12.55 4.14 -10.49
N GLY A 433 13.43 3.35 -9.86
CA GLY A 433 13.17 2.73 -8.57
C GLY A 433 12.36 1.43 -8.65
N TYR A 434 12.17 0.86 -9.85
CA TYR A 434 11.38 -0.37 -10.07
C TYR A 434 11.71 -1.50 -9.10
N THR A 435 13.00 -1.74 -8.83
CA THR A 435 13.42 -2.84 -7.96
C THR A 435 13.08 -2.60 -6.49
N THR A 436 12.98 -1.34 -6.07
CA THR A 436 12.60 -0.95 -4.70
C THR A 436 11.08 -1.01 -4.51
N VAL A 437 10.32 -0.48 -5.47
CA VAL A 437 8.86 -0.37 -5.36
C VAL A 437 8.16 -1.70 -5.59
N ALA A 438 8.58 -2.43 -6.62
CA ALA A 438 8.07 -3.75 -6.93
C ALA A 438 8.91 -4.86 -6.29
N ALA A 439 9.51 -4.60 -5.12
CA ALA A 439 10.52 -5.46 -4.48
C ALA A 439 10.12 -6.94 -4.42
N ARG A 440 8.90 -7.25 -3.97
CA ARG A 440 8.45 -8.67 -3.91
C ARG A 440 8.52 -9.35 -5.28
N PHE A 441 8.13 -8.64 -6.34
CA PHE A 441 8.13 -9.18 -7.69
C PHE A 441 9.56 -9.39 -8.23
N THR A 442 10.45 -8.42 -8.04
CA THR A 442 11.86 -8.49 -8.49
C THR A 442 12.70 -9.44 -7.63
N GLU A 443 12.29 -9.71 -6.39
CA GLU A 443 12.89 -10.74 -5.54
C GLU A 443 12.40 -12.16 -5.89
N THR A 444 11.15 -12.29 -6.36
CA THR A 444 10.52 -13.59 -6.67
C THR A 444 10.72 -14.03 -8.13
N THR A 445 11.04 -13.10 -9.03
CA THR A 445 11.18 -13.37 -10.47
C THR A 445 12.56 -12.96 -10.99
N GLN A 446 12.83 -13.31 -12.25
CA GLN A 446 14.03 -12.91 -12.99
C GLN A 446 13.73 -11.80 -14.02
N TRP A 447 12.64 -11.07 -13.84
CA TRP A 447 12.17 -10.10 -14.84
C TRP A 447 13.08 -8.87 -14.89
N ASP A 448 13.47 -8.31 -13.75
CA ASP A 448 14.36 -7.13 -13.68
C ASP A 448 15.77 -7.45 -14.24
N GLU A 449 16.34 -8.62 -13.95
CA GLU A 449 17.61 -9.02 -14.59
C GLU A 449 17.45 -9.20 -16.09
N PHE A 450 16.30 -9.71 -16.55
CA PHE A 450 16.01 -9.79 -17.97
C PHE A 450 15.89 -8.39 -18.61
N LEU A 451 15.22 -7.42 -17.96
CA LEU A 451 15.15 -6.04 -18.43
C LEU A 451 16.56 -5.44 -18.60
N GLY A 452 17.43 -5.63 -17.59
CA GLY A 452 18.83 -5.19 -17.64
C GLY A 452 19.62 -5.85 -18.78
N PHE A 453 19.49 -7.18 -18.95
CA PHE A 453 20.12 -7.92 -20.04
C PHE A 453 19.62 -7.46 -21.43
N HIS A 454 18.32 -7.22 -21.57
CA HIS A 454 17.72 -6.79 -22.83
C HIS A 454 18.21 -5.37 -23.18
N ALA A 455 18.20 -4.44 -22.22
CA ALA A 455 18.65 -3.06 -22.40
C ALA A 455 20.15 -2.96 -22.74
N SER A 456 20.97 -3.90 -22.26
CA SER A 456 22.40 -3.97 -22.59
C SER A 456 22.68 -4.50 -24.01
N GLY A 457 21.64 -4.93 -24.74
CA GLY A 457 21.78 -5.57 -26.05
C GLY A 457 22.26 -7.02 -25.97
N GLY A 458 21.97 -7.70 -24.86
CA GLY A 458 22.36 -9.10 -24.63
C GLY A 458 23.82 -9.29 -24.20
N VAL A 459 24.46 -8.22 -23.72
CA VAL A 459 25.82 -8.30 -23.14
C VAL A 459 25.67 -8.58 -21.64
N THR A 460 26.15 -9.75 -21.22
CA THR A 460 26.03 -10.34 -19.88
C THR A 460 26.15 -9.34 -18.72
N GLN A 461 25.07 -9.15 -17.97
CA GLN A 461 25.15 -9.24 -16.50
C GLN A 461 24.99 -10.71 -16.12
N SER A 462 25.71 -11.20 -15.12
CA SER A 462 25.51 -12.58 -14.67
C SER A 462 24.12 -12.71 -14.07
N PHE A 463 23.28 -13.58 -14.63
CA PHE A 463 22.08 -14.11 -13.98
C PHE A 463 22.53 -14.97 -12.78
N ASN A 464 22.96 -14.33 -11.71
CA ASN A 464 23.35 -14.99 -10.46
C ASN A 464 22.29 -14.70 -9.40
N LYS A 465 21.06 -15.15 -9.63
CA LYS A 465 20.16 -15.59 -8.57
C LYS A 465 19.85 -17.07 -8.80
N PRO A 466 20.12 -17.98 -7.84
CA PRO A 466 19.62 -19.33 -7.93
C PRO A 466 18.12 -19.36 -7.60
N LYS A 467 17.34 -19.84 -8.57
CA LYS A 467 16.16 -20.73 -8.49
C LYS A 467 15.37 -20.79 -7.17
N ALA A 468 14.11 -20.35 -7.28
CA ALA A 468 13.01 -20.52 -6.32
C ALA A 468 13.31 -19.94 -4.92
N ASP A 469 12.28 -19.39 -4.27
CA ASP A 469 12.40 -18.88 -2.89
C ASP A 469 13.12 -19.91 -2.01
N PRO A 470 14.34 -19.60 -1.51
CA PRO A 470 15.12 -20.53 -0.69
C PRO A 470 14.35 -21.00 0.53
N VAL A 471 13.43 -20.17 1.06
CA VAL A 471 12.56 -20.51 2.17
C VAL A 471 11.49 -21.50 1.72
N ALA A 472 10.80 -21.26 0.60
CA ALA A 472 9.82 -22.21 0.05
C ALA A 472 10.46 -23.57 -0.28
N VAL A 473 11.64 -23.59 -0.91
CA VAL A 473 12.38 -24.82 -1.25
C VAL A 473 12.83 -25.56 0.02
N ALA A 474 13.32 -24.83 1.01
CA ALA A 474 13.73 -25.41 2.28
C ALA A 474 12.54 -25.94 3.09
N ARG A 475 11.40 -25.24 3.09
CA ARG A 475 10.16 -25.71 3.74
C ARG A 475 9.68 -27.02 3.13
N GLU A 476 9.74 -27.16 1.80
CA GLU A 476 9.41 -28.42 1.12
C GLU A 476 10.40 -29.54 1.49
N ALA A 477 11.71 -29.27 1.49
CA ALA A 477 12.73 -30.27 1.83
C ALA A 477 12.67 -30.73 3.29
N LEU A 478 12.43 -29.80 4.22
CA LEU A 478 12.34 -30.09 5.66
C LEU A 478 11.06 -30.82 6.04
N SER A 479 10.00 -30.74 5.22
CA SER A 479 8.75 -31.46 5.46
C SER A 479 8.88 -32.99 5.37
N GLU A 480 9.99 -33.51 4.83
CA GLU A 480 10.30 -34.94 4.87
C GLU A 480 10.83 -35.39 6.24
N GLU A 481 11.37 -34.47 7.05
CA GLU A 481 12.08 -34.76 8.29
C GLU A 481 11.41 -34.15 9.54
N LEU A 482 10.66 -33.05 9.40
CA LEU A 482 10.04 -32.28 10.47
C LEU A 482 8.53 -32.09 10.26
N LEU A 483 7.79 -31.86 11.34
CA LEU A 483 6.40 -31.43 11.26
C LEU A 483 6.32 -29.95 10.87
N GLU A 484 5.23 -29.56 10.22
CA GLU A 484 5.03 -28.17 9.73
C GLU A 484 5.14 -27.12 10.85
N GLU A 485 4.64 -27.44 12.04
CA GLU A 485 4.74 -26.58 13.23
C GLU A 485 6.19 -26.40 13.75
N ASP A 486 7.03 -27.43 13.59
CA ASP A 486 8.44 -27.37 13.96
C ASP A 486 9.25 -26.59 12.92
N ILE A 487 8.85 -26.64 11.65
CA ILE A 487 9.46 -25.85 10.57
C ILE A 487 9.19 -24.36 10.79
N ASP A 488 7.96 -23.98 11.12
CA ASP A 488 7.62 -22.60 11.45
C ASP A 488 8.43 -22.06 12.63
N TYR A 489 8.49 -22.84 13.71
CA TYR A 489 9.27 -22.47 14.89
C TYR A 489 10.77 -22.38 14.59
N LEU A 490 11.30 -23.26 13.73
CA LEU A 490 12.70 -23.22 13.28
C LEU A 490 13.01 -21.92 12.53
N PHE A 491 12.17 -21.52 11.58
CA PHE A 491 12.38 -20.28 10.83
C PHE A 491 12.22 -19.02 11.69
N GLU A 492 11.25 -19.00 12.61
CA GLU A 492 11.10 -17.90 13.59
C GLU A 492 12.33 -17.78 14.50
N LEU A 493 12.85 -18.90 14.99
CA LEU A 493 14.04 -18.90 15.84
C LEU A 493 15.28 -18.45 15.07
N ILE A 494 15.47 -18.90 13.83
CA ILE A 494 16.58 -18.46 12.99
C ILE A 494 16.49 -16.95 12.73
N ALA A 495 15.30 -16.43 12.42
CA ALA A 495 15.09 -15.00 12.25
C ALA A 495 15.45 -14.22 13.53
N GLN A 496 15.03 -14.71 14.70
CA GLN A 496 15.39 -14.09 15.99
C GLN A 496 16.89 -14.12 16.25
N LEU A 497 17.58 -15.23 15.98
CA LEU A 497 19.03 -15.33 16.16
C LEU A 497 19.79 -14.42 15.19
N ILE A 498 19.27 -14.24 13.97
CA ILE A 498 19.83 -13.29 13.00
C ILE A 498 19.65 -11.86 13.50
N ASP A 499 18.47 -11.52 14.04
CA ASP A 499 18.19 -10.20 14.64
C ASP A 499 19.07 -9.92 15.87
N GLU A 500 19.47 -10.96 16.61
CA GLU A 500 20.41 -10.88 17.73
C GLU A 500 21.90 -10.90 17.30
N GLU A 501 22.17 -10.77 15.99
CA GLU A 501 23.50 -10.72 15.36
C GLU A 501 24.38 -11.97 15.58
N TYR A 502 23.78 -13.15 15.82
CA TYR A 502 24.54 -14.40 15.87
C TYR A 502 25.13 -14.74 14.49
N THR A 503 26.34 -15.29 14.46
CA THR A 503 26.92 -15.82 13.22
C THR A 503 26.37 -17.21 12.90
N PRO A 504 26.35 -17.63 11.62
CA PRO A 504 25.95 -19.00 11.26
C PRO A 504 26.70 -20.08 12.05
N GLU A 505 27.98 -19.86 12.35
CA GLU A 505 28.79 -20.78 13.16
C GLU A 505 28.36 -20.84 14.65
N GLU A 506 27.76 -19.78 15.18
CA GLU A 506 27.22 -19.71 16.55
C GLU A 506 25.80 -20.24 16.65
N MET A 507 25.01 -20.16 15.57
CA MET A 507 23.63 -20.69 15.53
C MET A 507 23.58 -22.22 15.50
N ILE A 508 24.55 -22.87 14.86
CA ILE A 508 24.55 -24.34 14.70
C ILE A 508 24.51 -25.08 16.06
N PRO A 509 25.38 -24.75 17.05
CA PRO A 509 25.27 -25.32 18.39
C PRO A 509 23.94 -25.04 19.07
N ILE A 510 23.33 -23.87 18.86
CA ILE A 510 22.03 -23.52 19.46
C ILE A 510 20.93 -24.43 18.89
N LEU A 511 20.87 -24.55 17.56
CA LEU A 511 19.87 -25.38 16.88
C LEU A 511 20.01 -26.86 17.24
N VAL A 512 21.23 -27.38 17.33
CA VAL A 512 21.48 -28.82 17.56
C VAL A 512 21.49 -29.18 19.05
N ASP A 513 22.26 -28.46 19.87
CA ASP A 513 22.49 -28.86 21.27
C ASP A 513 21.45 -28.29 22.24
N GLU A 514 20.92 -27.09 21.97
CA GLU A 514 19.96 -26.44 22.86
C GLU A 514 18.50 -26.70 22.48
N VAL A 515 18.19 -26.65 21.18
CA VAL A 515 16.81 -26.84 20.67
C VAL A 515 16.54 -28.29 20.29
N GLY A 516 17.58 -29.03 19.87
CA GLY A 516 17.50 -30.47 19.61
C GLY A 516 17.17 -30.85 18.17
N TYR A 517 17.39 -29.96 17.20
CA TYR A 517 17.26 -30.31 15.78
C TYR A 517 18.37 -31.28 15.33
N PRO A 518 18.10 -32.18 14.35
CA PRO A 518 19.14 -33.03 13.78
C PRO A 518 20.30 -32.21 13.20
N GLN A 519 21.53 -32.71 13.31
CA GLN A 519 22.72 -32.05 12.75
C GLN A 519 22.58 -31.84 11.24
N GLU A 520 21.95 -32.79 10.56
CA GLU A 520 21.70 -32.76 9.12
C GLU A 520 20.81 -31.57 8.71
N VAL A 521 19.85 -31.17 9.56
CA VAL A 521 19.00 -29.99 9.34
C VAL A 521 19.81 -28.70 9.47
N ALA A 522 20.65 -28.58 10.50
CA ALA A 522 21.50 -27.40 10.69
C ALA A 522 22.55 -27.25 9.56
N ASP A 523 23.14 -28.37 9.13
CA ASP A 523 24.09 -28.40 8.01
C ASP A 523 23.40 -28.00 6.69
N TYR A 524 22.18 -28.50 6.44
CA TYR A 524 21.37 -28.10 5.28
C TYR A 524 21.05 -26.60 5.27
N MET A 525 20.65 -26.03 6.41
CA MET A 525 20.37 -24.59 6.53
C MET A 525 21.61 -23.74 6.25
N LEU A 526 22.77 -24.18 6.75
CA LEU A 526 24.05 -23.51 6.48
C LEU A 526 24.42 -23.57 4.99
N GLU A 527 24.36 -24.76 4.38
CA GLU A 527 24.74 -24.97 2.97
C GLU A 527 23.88 -24.19 1.98
N ASN A 528 22.61 -23.92 2.34
CA ASN A 528 21.66 -23.15 1.53
C ASN A 528 21.58 -21.67 1.91
N GLY A 529 22.45 -21.18 2.82
CA GLY A 529 22.55 -19.77 3.17
C GLY A 529 21.39 -19.24 4.02
N LEU A 530 20.60 -20.11 4.65
CA LEU A 530 19.41 -19.76 5.43
C LEU A 530 19.74 -19.30 6.86
N LEU A 531 20.97 -19.52 7.32
CA LEU A 531 21.48 -19.03 8.61
C LEU A 531 22.16 -17.65 8.51
N ALA A 532 22.21 -17.07 7.31
CA ALA A 532 22.84 -15.78 7.06
C ALA A 532 21.78 -14.71 6.78
N PRO A 533 22.00 -13.45 7.22
CA PRO A 533 21.14 -12.34 6.83
C PRO A 533 21.08 -12.21 5.30
N SER A 534 19.87 -12.05 4.75
CA SER A 534 19.68 -11.70 3.34
C SER A 534 20.51 -10.44 3.02
N PRO A 535 21.08 -10.29 1.81
CA PRO A 535 21.76 -9.05 1.42
C PRO A 535 20.88 -7.79 1.63
N ALA A 536 19.56 -7.95 1.61
CA ALA A 536 18.57 -6.90 1.91
C ALA A 536 18.47 -6.52 3.41
N SER A 537 18.86 -7.39 4.35
CA SER A 537 18.76 -7.10 5.79
C SER A 537 20.00 -6.43 6.38
N ARG A 538 21.09 -6.26 5.61
CA ARG A 538 22.28 -5.51 6.07
C ARG A 538 22.12 -3.99 6.05
N SER A 539 21.02 -3.45 5.52
CA SER A 539 20.71 -2.01 5.62
C SER A 539 19.77 -1.66 6.78
N ALA A 540 19.20 -2.65 7.49
CA ALA A 540 18.15 -2.42 8.48
C ALA A 540 18.60 -2.44 9.96
N SER A 541 19.82 -2.89 10.29
CA SER A 541 20.20 -3.16 11.69
C SER A 541 20.98 -2.06 12.44
N THR A 542 21.16 -0.86 11.87
CA THR A 542 21.64 0.29 12.67
C THR A 542 20.69 1.47 12.63
N ALA A 543 19.51 1.32 13.23
CA ALA A 543 18.87 2.33 14.11
C ALA A 543 17.40 2.00 14.41
N ARG A 544 17.14 0.97 15.22
CA ARG A 544 15.95 0.93 16.10
C ARG A 544 16.31 1.34 17.53
N ALA A 545 17.05 2.44 17.64
CA ALA A 545 16.96 3.30 18.81
C ALA A 545 15.99 4.42 18.41
N PHE A 546 14.89 4.59 19.13
CA PHE A 546 13.93 5.67 18.92
C PHE A 546 14.67 6.99 18.64
N ALA A 547 14.61 7.47 17.40
CA ALA A 547 15.24 8.73 17.01
C ALA A 547 14.68 9.83 17.91
N LYS A 548 15.56 10.63 18.52
CA LYS A 548 15.10 11.77 19.31
C LYS A 548 14.43 12.76 18.34
N PRO A 549 13.17 13.16 18.59
CA PRO A 549 12.50 14.14 17.74
C PRO A 549 13.29 15.44 17.72
N VAL A 550 13.38 16.07 16.54
CA VAL A 550 14.02 17.37 16.37
C VAL A 550 13.24 18.42 17.16
N LYS A 551 13.94 19.18 18.00
CA LYS A 551 13.41 20.29 18.76
C LYS A 551 14.24 21.53 18.50
N VAL A 552 13.57 22.60 18.14
CA VAL A 552 14.15 23.94 17.98
C VAL A 552 13.81 24.76 19.21
N GLY A 553 14.83 25.30 19.86
CA GLY A 553 14.70 26.20 20.99
C GLY A 553 14.11 27.56 20.60
N PRO A 554 13.75 28.39 21.58
CA PRO A 554 13.31 29.75 21.32
C PRO A 554 14.43 30.56 20.64
N ILE A 555 14.07 31.27 19.58
CA ILE A 555 14.98 32.18 18.87
C ILE A 555 15.42 33.30 19.82
N LYS A 556 16.73 33.56 19.84
CA LYS A 556 17.35 34.66 20.57
C LYS A 556 17.90 35.66 19.56
N LEU A 557 17.60 36.93 19.79
CA LEU A 557 18.08 38.04 18.98
C LEU A 557 19.04 38.89 19.84
N SER A 558 20.16 39.33 19.27
CA SER A 558 21.06 40.26 19.97
C SER A 558 20.46 41.67 20.13
N ALA A 559 19.52 42.04 19.27
CA ALA A 559 18.75 43.28 19.34
C ALA A 559 17.37 43.10 18.71
N GLU A 560 16.40 43.90 19.15
CA GLU A 560 15.05 43.95 18.57
C GLU A 560 14.96 44.87 17.34
N LEU A 561 16.02 45.62 17.04
CA LEU A 561 16.12 46.55 15.93
C LEU A 561 17.36 46.23 15.11
N ALA A 562 17.16 45.98 13.82
CA ALA A 562 18.23 45.84 12.83
C ALA A 562 18.41 47.15 12.05
N GLU A 563 19.64 47.60 11.86
CA GLU A 563 19.97 48.77 11.02
C GLU A 563 21.10 48.40 10.03
N PRO A 564 21.22 49.08 8.88
CA PRO A 564 22.38 48.93 8.00
C PRO A 564 23.68 49.19 8.78
N ASP A 565 24.71 48.37 8.53
CA ASP A 565 25.99 48.34 9.26
C ASP A 565 25.88 47.95 10.77
N ALA A 566 24.72 47.44 11.21
CA ALA A 566 24.47 46.95 12.57
C ALA A 566 23.61 45.67 12.56
N PRO A 567 24.20 44.51 12.21
CA PRO A 567 23.47 43.26 12.07
C PRO A 567 22.89 42.76 13.40
N VAL A 568 21.78 42.03 13.30
CA VAL A 568 21.19 41.30 14.41
C VAL A 568 21.69 39.86 14.35
N ASN A 569 22.34 39.43 15.41
CA ASN A 569 22.69 38.03 15.59
C ASN A 569 21.45 37.24 15.97
N ILE A 570 21.19 36.17 15.23
CA ILE A 570 20.07 35.26 15.42
C ILE A 570 20.67 33.92 15.86
N SER A 571 20.23 33.44 17.02
CA SER A 571 20.66 32.14 17.51
C SER A 571 19.52 31.29 18.07
N THR A 572 19.63 29.97 17.88
CA THR A 572 18.75 28.99 18.48
C THR A 572 19.49 27.69 18.77
N GLU A 573 19.03 26.97 19.79
CA GLU A 573 19.55 25.65 20.15
C GLU A 573 18.70 24.57 19.47
N ILE A 574 19.32 23.64 18.76
CA ILE A 574 18.65 22.54 18.09
C ILE A 574 19.14 21.22 18.71
N THR A 575 18.21 20.34 19.03
CA THR A 575 18.48 18.99 19.55
C THR A 575 17.67 17.97 18.76
N GLY A 576 18.17 16.75 18.55
CA GLY A 576 17.45 15.69 17.85
C GLY A 576 18.36 14.90 16.92
N ASP A 577 17.85 13.79 16.41
CA ASP A 577 18.55 12.91 15.47
C ASP A 577 17.98 13.09 14.05
N ARG A 578 18.74 12.68 13.01
CA ARG A 578 18.33 12.72 11.58
C ARG A 578 18.02 14.11 11.03
N LEU A 579 18.85 15.10 11.33
CA LEU A 579 18.72 16.44 10.74
C LEU A 579 19.47 16.52 9.40
N ALA A 580 18.80 16.93 8.33
CA ALA A 580 19.43 17.14 7.01
C ALA A 580 20.11 18.51 6.94
N TYR A 581 19.35 19.58 7.12
CA TYR A 581 19.81 20.97 7.14
C TYR A 581 18.91 21.79 8.05
N VAL A 582 19.31 23.02 8.37
CA VAL A 582 18.46 24.00 9.05
C VAL A 582 18.01 25.03 8.03
N TYR A 583 16.70 25.07 7.78
CA TYR A 583 16.09 26.11 6.96
C TYR A 583 15.79 27.33 7.82
N SER A 584 16.24 28.49 7.37
CA SER A 584 15.94 29.77 8.01
C SER A 584 15.24 30.69 7.02
N PHE A 585 14.22 31.41 7.48
CA PHE A 585 13.60 32.46 6.69
C PHE A 585 13.34 33.67 7.58
N ILE A 586 13.40 34.86 6.98
CA ILE A 586 13.09 36.12 7.64
C ILE A 586 11.99 36.78 6.82
N GLY A 587 10.87 37.06 7.49
CA GLY A 587 9.70 37.62 6.86
C GLY A 587 9.16 38.84 7.58
N ARG A 588 8.51 39.71 6.81
CA ARG A 588 7.77 40.86 7.29
C ARG A 588 6.29 40.52 7.31
N PHE A 589 5.72 40.47 8.50
CA PHE A 589 4.28 40.27 8.66
C PHE A 589 3.52 41.59 8.51
N LEU A 590 2.47 41.58 7.69
CA LEU A 590 1.55 42.69 7.43
C LEU A 590 0.19 42.38 8.09
N PRO A 591 -0.02 42.78 9.35
CA PRO A 591 -1.15 42.29 10.16
C PRO A 591 -2.53 42.74 9.69
N LYS A 592 -2.59 43.72 8.78
CA LYS A 592 -3.86 44.24 8.23
C LYS A 592 -4.39 43.38 7.11
N ASP A 593 -3.49 42.71 6.40
CA ASP A 593 -3.79 41.94 5.21
C ASP A 593 -3.60 40.43 5.48
N ASP A 594 -3.14 40.08 6.68
CA ASP A 594 -2.76 38.73 7.11
C ASP A 594 -1.73 38.07 6.18
N VAL A 595 -0.82 38.89 5.65
CA VAL A 595 0.22 38.46 4.71
C VAL A 595 1.57 38.44 5.39
N LEU A 596 2.31 37.34 5.25
CA LEU A 596 3.73 37.24 5.57
C LEU A 596 4.54 37.34 4.27
N ILE A 597 5.30 38.43 4.11
CA ILE A 597 6.24 38.57 2.99
C ILE A 597 7.58 37.99 3.42
N ILE A 598 8.08 36.97 2.71
CA ILE A 598 9.40 36.43 2.98
C ILE A 598 10.44 37.30 2.27
N GLU A 599 11.38 37.84 3.05
CA GLU A 599 12.38 38.81 2.59
C GLU A 599 13.76 38.16 2.40
N ASP A 600 14.04 37.09 3.13
CA ASP A 600 15.30 36.35 3.08
C ASP A 600 15.07 34.87 3.45
N GLN A 601 15.84 33.97 2.84
CA GLN A 601 15.79 32.53 3.05
C GLN A 601 17.20 31.95 2.90
N ASP A 602 17.59 31.07 3.81
CA ASP A 602 18.89 30.40 3.75
C ASP A 602 18.82 28.95 4.29
N TYR A 603 19.76 28.13 3.83
CA TYR A 603 19.95 26.74 4.22
C TYR A 603 21.30 26.57 4.91
N ILE A 604 21.27 26.23 6.18
CA ILE A 604 22.48 26.01 6.99
C ILE A 604 22.75 24.51 7.06
N PHE A 605 23.87 24.10 6.49
CA PHE A 605 24.31 22.70 6.42
C PHE A 605 25.27 22.35 7.55
N ALA A 606 25.41 21.06 7.84
CA ALA A 606 26.43 20.59 8.78
C ALA A 606 27.83 20.88 8.24
N ASP A 607 28.76 21.22 9.13
CA ASP A 607 30.18 21.43 8.78
C ASP A 607 30.85 20.12 8.33
N GLU A 608 30.36 18.98 8.80
CA GLU A 608 30.88 17.65 8.50
C GLU A 608 29.80 16.80 7.80
N SER A 609 30.25 15.90 6.94
CA SER A 609 29.42 14.86 6.33
C SER A 609 30.16 13.53 6.32
N GLN A 610 29.41 12.44 6.30
CA GLN A 610 29.93 11.07 6.23
C GLN A 610 29.28 10.31 5.08
N ASP A 611 30.04 9.45 4.43
CA ASP A 611 29.52 8.53 3.40
C ASP A 611 28.98 7.27 4.08
N VAL A 612 27.69 7.00 3.89
CA VAL A 612 27.03 5.79 4.35
C VAL A 612 26.38 5.13 3.15
N GLY A 613 26.99 4.06 2.65
CA GLY A 613 26.44 3.30 1.52
C GLY A 613 26.40 4.08 0.19
N GLY A 614 27.31 5.04 -0.02
CA GLY A 614 27.33 5.87 -1.24
C GLY A 614 26.44 7.11 -1.16
N VAL A 615 25.75 7.32 -0.04
CA VAL A 615 24.97 8.53 0.25
C VAL A 615 25.77 9.42 1.22
N THR A 616 25.91 10.70 0.89
CA THR A 616 26.57 11.69 1.76
C THR A 616 25.56 12.21 2.78
N VAL A 617 25.75 11.85 4.05
CA VAL A 617 24.86 12.22 5.16
C VAL A 617 25.52 13.30 6.02
N PRO A 618 24.82 14.40 6.37
CA PRO A 618 25.35 15.45 7.24
C PRO A 618 25.55 14.95 8.67
N VAL A 619 26.64 15.37 9.32
CA VAL A 619 26.98 14.98 10.70
C VAL A 619 26.78 16.18 11.63
N TRP A 620 25.72 16.12 12.42
CA TRP A 620 25.41 17.11 13.45
C TRP A 620 25.84 16.63 14.85
N PRO A 621 26.18 17.54 15.80
CA PRO A 621 26.53 17.16 17.16
C PRO A 621 25.38 16.44 17.91
N ALA A 622 25.66 15.24 18.45
CA ALA A 622 24.65 14.35 19.04
C ALA A 622 23.99 14.86 20.34
N ASP A 623 24.63 15.80 21.03
CA ASP A 623 24.13 16.39 22.28
C ASP A 623 23.39 17.72 22.06
N GLY A 624 23.06 18.04 20.80
CA GLY A 624 22.52 19.33 20.38
C GLY A 624 23.59 20.34 20.00
N PHE A 625 23.19 21.35 19.23
CA PHE A 625 24.09 22.37 18.71
C PHE A 625 23.37 23.73 18.63
N ILE A 626 24.16 24.80 18.51
CA ILE A 626 23.64 26.16 18.37
C ILE A 626 23.81 26.58 16.92
N VAL A 627 22.70 26.95 16.29
CA VAL A 627 22.73 27.73 15.05
C VAL A 627 22.88 29.19 15.46
N ASP A 628 23.86 29.87 14.89
CA ASP A 628 24.21 31.26 15.20
C ASP A 628 24.70 31.94 13.92
N PHE A 629 24.00 32.98 13.46
CA PHE A 629 24.39 33.76 12.31
C PHE A 629 23.98 35.23 12.45
N ASP A 630 24.75 36.11 11.82
CA ASP A 630 24.47 37.54 11.78
C ASP A 630 23.61 37.86 10.55
N TRP A 631 22.44 38.46 10.79
CA TRP A 631 21.58 38.96 9.72
C TRP A 631 21.62 40.47 9.62
N GLU A 632 21.80 40.98 8.40
CA GLU A 632 21.75 42.40 8.09
C GLU A 632 20.48 42.70 7.29
N PRO A 633 19.75 43.80 7.56
CA PRO A 633 18.49 44.11 6.89
C PRO A 633 18.70 44.68 5.48
N THR A 634 19.41 43.96 4.62
CA THR A 634 19.74 44.34 3.24
C THR A 634 19.04 43.40 2.25
N VAL A 635 17.85 43.80 1.79
CA VAL A 635 17.08 43.07 0.76
C VAL A 635 17.35 43.68 -0.62
N TYR A 636 17.78 42.86 -1.58
CA TYR A 636 17.96 43.28 -2.96
C TYR A 636 16.82 42.72 -3.82
N ALA A 637 16.06 43.59 -4.48
CA ALA A 637 15.03 43.19 -5.44
C ALA A 637 15.51 43.46 -6.88
N ILE A 638 15.24 42.52 -7.78
CA ILE A 638 15.38 42.71 -9.22
C ILE A 638 13.97 42.99 -9.78
N SER A 639 13.81 44.13 -10.44
CA SER A 639 12.61 44.49 -11.21
C SER A 639 13.00 44.68 -12.67
N ASP A 640 12.18 44.19 -13.60
CA ASP A 640 12.33 44.43 -15.04
C ASP A 640 11.74 45.77 -15.50
N GLY A 641 11.11 46.52 -14.59
CA GLY A 641 10.53 47.84 -14.82
C GLY A 641 9.19 48.00 -14.12
#